data_AF-A0A368YRS9-F1
#
_entry.id   AF-A0A368YRS9-F1
#
_cell.length_a   1.000
_cell.length_b   1.000
_cell.length_c   1.000
_cell.angle_alpha   90.00
_cell.angle_beta   90.00
_cell.angle_gamma   90.00
#
_symmetry.space_group_name_H-M   'P 1'
#
loop_
_entity.id
_entity.type
_entity.pdbx_description
1 polymer ?
#
loop_
_entity_poly.entity_id
_entity_poly.type
_entity_poly.pdbx_seq_one_letter_code
_entity_poly.pdbx_strand_id
1 'polypeptide(L)'
;MSRKSLYLGLWTALAASVAIPAAAEPVFNRIASFPVADNLPKDADKSKPTSSEIITASEDGKTLIYSDSPYGAIGFVDITDPAEPQTGGIIKVEGEPTSVATVGGNVLAAVNTSESKAKPSGRLDVIDIATRKLKATCDLGGQPDSVAISPDKTFAAVVIENERDEELNNGEIPQMPSGNLKIFSLKDGAPDCATMKTVDLTGLSEIAPSDAEPEFVSINSQNQIAVTLQENNHIAVVDAATGKIVSHFAAGTVDLDKIDVKNDGAFKFDGSMKGVLREPDTVKWLDNDRFVVANEGDYKGGSRSFTIFTKDGKVAYESGPSLEYKIAEAGHYPDKRNKKGVELEGAEFAKFGDTPYLFVASERGSMVGVYKDTGADPEFVQLLPSGIGPEGVLAIPSRNLLITANETDLVEDGGARSHVMIYELKDQKPNYPLIVSSTKDDGTPVGWGALSGLVGDLKESGKLYAVSDSIYYSAPTIYTIDAKQTPAKITNALVVKRGGQAAQKLDLEGITTDGDGGFWLANEGDQAKLVPHAILNVNDKGEIKKEIALPDDLLPNQIRYGLEGITRVGEGDDAVLWMLIQREWKDDEKGFVKLLRYDIKKKEWSAVSYPLDKTEKGWVGLSEITAHDGQLYIIERDNQVGANAVNKRLYRVALDGLKPAKIGEKLPVVEKTLAHDFMGDLKASNGYVAEKLEGFTVDSDGNGYAVTDNDGVDGSSGETMFFNIGKVQATN
;
A
#
# COMPACT_ATOMS: atom_id res chain seq x y z
N MET A 1 -47.55 -35.57 45.39
CA MET A 1 -46.72 -34.91 44.35
C MET A 1 -45.28 -35.34 44.56
N SER A 2 -44.72 -36.07 43.59
CA SER A 2 -43.49 -36.84 43.79
C SER A 2 -42.22 -35.99 43.66
N ARG A 3 -41.22 -36.29 44.48
CA ARG A 3 -39.86 -35.70 44.51
C ARG A 3 -39.06 -35.83 43.20
N LYS A 4 -39.64 -36.34 42.11
CA LYS A 4 -38.99 -36.48 40.81
C LYS A 4 -39.09 -35.26 39.88
N SER A 5 -39.95 -34.28 40.18
CA SER A 5 -40.08 -33.07 39.34
C SER A 5 -39.17 -31.91 39.72
N LEU A 6 -38.45 -31.97 40.85
CA LEU A 6 -37.50 -30.90 41.24
C LEU A 6 -36.10 -31.09 40.66
N TYR A 7 -35.70 -32.31 40.29
CA TYR A 7 -34.35 -32.58 39.77
C TYR A 7 -34.21 -32.34 38.25
N LEU A 8 -35.32 -32.31 37.50
CA LEU A 8 -35.30 -32.04 36.07
C LEU A 8 -35.27 -30.54 35.74
N GLY A 9 -35.66 -29.67 36.67
CA GLY A 9 -35.59 -28.21 36.51
C GLY A 9 -34.23 -27.59 36.85
N LEU A 10 -33.38 -28.29 37.61
CA LEU A 10 -32.04 -27.81 37.94
C LEU A 10 -30.97 -28.17 36.90
N TRP A 11 -31.21 -29.17 36.04
CA TRP A 11 -30.27 -29.53 34.97
C TRP A 11 -30.44 -28.67 33.71
N THR A 12 -31.66 -28.18 33.42
CA THR A 12 -31.90 -27.23 32.32
C THR A 12 -31.51 -25.79 32.66
N ALA A 13 -31.44 -25.43 33.95
CA ALA A 13 -30.96 -24.11 34.38
C ALA A 13 -29.43 -24.01 34.45
N LEU A 14 -28.69 -25.13 34.54
CA LEU A 14 -27.22 -25.12 34.58
C LEU A 14 -26.55 -25.23 33.20
N ALA A 15 -27.32 -25.50 32.13
CA ALA A 15 -26.82 -25.56 30.75
C ALA A 15 -27.03 -24.24 29.96
N ALA A 16 -27.58 -23.20 30.60
CA ALA A 16 -27.96 -21.94 29.94
C ALA A 16 -27.04 -20.75 30.28
N SER A 17 -25.89 -20.95 30.94
CA SER A 17 -25.09 -19.82 31.41
C SER A 17 -23.58 -20.13 31.50
N VAL A 18 -22.99 -20.54 30.38
CA VAL A 18 -21.61 -20.16 30.04
C VAL A 18 -21.55 -19.96 28.51
N ALA A 19 -22.26 -18.95 28.01
CA ALA A 19 -21.81 -18.32 26.78
C ALA A 19 -20.49 -17.63 27.17
N ILE A 20 -19.36 -18.33 27.02
CA ILE A 20 -18.06 -17.67 26.97
C ILE A 20 -18.24 -16.66 25.84
N PRO A 21 -18.16 -15.34 26.07
CA PRO A 21 -18.12 -14.41 24.96
C PRO A 21 -17.00 -14.91 24.06
N ALA A 22 -17.28 -15.21 22.80
CA ALA A 22 -16.22 -15.48 21.84
C ALA A 22 -15.31 -14.26 21.91
N ALA A 23 -14.18 -14.38 22.60
CA ALA A 23 -13.19 -13.33 22.64
C ALA A 23 -12.80 -13.11 21.18
N ALA A 24 -12.89 -11.87 20.70
CA ALA A 24 -12.37 -11.56 19.39
C ALA A 24 -10.93 -12.04 19.35
N GLU A 25 -10.56 -12.84 18.35
CA GLU A 25 -9.16 -13.25 18.22
C GLU A 25 -8.29 -11.99 18.13
N PRO A 26 -7.10 -11.99 18.78
CA PRO A 26 -6.24 -10.83 18.77
C PRO A 26 -5.74 -10.54 17.35
N VAL A 27 -5.80 -9.27 16.96
CA VAL A 27 -5.38 -8.76 15.65
C VAL A 27 -4.49 -7.54 15.82
N PHE A 28 -3.64 -7.32 14.82
CA PHE A 28 -2.82 -6.12 14.68
C PHE A 28 -3.66 -5.02 14.04
N ASN A 29 -3.70 -3.84 14.67
CA ASN A 29 -4.19 -2.62 14.03
C ASN A 29 -3.12 -1.54 14.13
N ARG A 30 -3.05 -0.68 13.11
CA ARG A 30 -2.15 0.48 13.12
C ARG A 30 -2.55 1.45 14.23
N ILE A 31 -1.58 1.79 15.08
CA ILE A 31 -1.75 2.74 16.18
C ILE A 31 -1.03 4.07 15.93
N ALA A 32 -0.02 4.09 15.06
CA ALA A 32 0.69 5.30 14.67
C ALA A 32 1.41 5.15 13.33
N SER A 33 1.70 6.29 12.71
CA SER A 33 2.59 6.44 11.56
C SER A 33 3.55 7.60 11.82
N PHE A 34 4.82 7.44 11.49
CA PHE A 34 5.85 8.46 11.71
C PHE A 34 6.56 8.79 10.38
N PRO A 35 6.43 10.01 9.84
CA PRO A 35 7.17 10.44 8.65
C PRO A 35 8.64 10.64 9.01
N VAL A 36 9.55 9.90 8.38
CA VAL A 36 10.96 9.91 8.81
C VAL A 36 11.68 11.23 8.51
N ALA A 37 11.14 12.01 7.58
CA ALA A 37 11.58 13.38 7.32
C ALA A 37 11.46 14.31 8.55
N ASP A 38 10.63 13.98 9.55
CA ASP A 38 10.52 14.76 10.79
C ASP A 38 11.72 14.54 11.74
N ASN A 39 12.53 13.49 11.52
CA ASN A 39 13.80 13.30 12.23
C ASN A 39 14.92 14.23 11.72
N LEU A 40 14.71 14.91 10.58
CA LEU A 40 15.72 15.78 10.03
C LEU A 40 15.99 17.01 10.93
N PRO A 41 17.26 17.46 11.03
CA PRO A 41 17.59 18.72 11.67
C PRO A 41 16.79 19.91 11.09
N LYS A 42 16.58 20.95 11.90
CA LYS A 42 15.75 22.11 11.50
C LYS A 42 16.28 22.84 10.26
N ASP A 43 17.59 22.78 10.02
CA ASP A 43 18.31 23.39 8.91
C ASP A 43 18.54 22.44 7.72
N ALA A 44 18.02 21.21 7.77
CA ALA A 44 18.11 20.26 6.68
C ALA A 44 17.32 20.73 5.44
N ASP A 45 17.84 20.39 4.26
CA ASP A 45 17.13 20.55 3.00
C ASP A 45 16.00 19.52 2.91
N LYS A 46 14.77 19.96 3.19
CA LYS A 46 13.57 19.10 3.18
C LYS A 46 13.14 18.67 1.78
N SER A 47 13.75 19.18 0.72
CA SER A 47 13.50 18.71 -0.66
C SER A 47 14.23 17.41 -0.99
N LYS A 48 15.18 16.99 -0.15
CA LYS A 48 15.89 15.72 -0.33
C LYS A 48 15.06 14.54 0.16
N PRO A 49 15.11 13.40 -0.55
CA PRO A 49 14.51 12.17 -0.10
C PRO A 49 15.19 11.68 1.18
N THR A 50 14.41 10.94 1.97
CA THR A 50 14.83 10.19 3.16
C THR A 50 14.27 8.79 3.04
N SER A 51 14.94 7.79 3.62
CA SER A 51 14.42 6.43 3.65
C SER A 51 14.42 5.87 5.08
N SER A 52 13.42 5.05 5.40
CA SER A 52 13.54 4.02 6.41
C SER A 52 13.45 2.67 5.72
N GLU A 53 14.59 2.02 5.63
CA GLU A 53 14.81 0.80 4.86
C GLU A 53 14.82 -0.38 5.83
N ILE A 54 16.00 -0.75 6.35
CA ILE A 54 16.13 -1.75 7.42
C ILE A 54 15.97 -1.11 8.80
N ILE A 55 15.21 -1.77 9.68
CA ILE A 55 14.86 -1.26 11.00
C ILE A 55 15.06 -2.29 12.11
N THR A 56 15.57 -1.83 13.25
CA THR A 56 15.75 -2.59 14.50
C THR A 56 15.22 -1.79 15.70
N ALA A 57 15.19 -2.39 16.88
CA ALA A 57 14.82 -1.72 18.12
C ALA A 57 15.89 -1.88 19.21
N SER A 58 15.98 -0.88 20.10
CA SER A 58 16.70 -1.01 21.37
C SER A 58 16.20 -2.21 22.17
N GLU A 59 17.04 -2.76 23.06
CA GLU A 59 16.68 -3.97 23.81
C GLU A 59 15.44 -3.84 24.69
N ASP A 60 15.12 -2.62 25.14
CA ASP A 60 13.88 -2.33 25.89
C ASP A 60 12.67 -2.09 24.98
N GLY A 61 12.86 -2.12 23.66
CA GLY A 61 11.84 -1.92 22.64
C GLY A 61 11.28 -0.49 22.58
N LYS A 62 12.00 0.50 23.13
CA LYS A 62 11.52 1.90 23.22
C LYS A 62 12.10 2.84 22.17
N THR A 63 13.15 2.45 21.48
CA THR A 63 13.74 3.24 20.41
C THR A 63 13.83 2.39 19.16
N LEU A 64 13.20 2.84 18.08
CA LEU A 64 13.42 2.29 16.75
C LEU A 64 14.66 2.94 16.14
N ILE A 65 15.42 2.16 15.37
CA ILE A 65 16.66 2.59 14.73
C ILE A 65 16.66 2.05 13.30
N TYR A 66 16.84 2.91 12.31
CA TYR A 66 16.73 2.54 10.90
C TYR A 66 17.88 3.09 10.04
N SER A 67 18.18 2.43 8.93
CA SER A 67 19.03 2.95 7.86
C SER A 67 18.27 3.95 6.98
N ASP A 68 18.94 5.04 6.65
CA ASP A 68 18.51 6.06 5.70
C ASP A 68 19.62 6.25 4.67
N SER A 69 19.65 5.37 3.66
CA SER A 69 20.63 5.37 2.57
C SER A 69 20.67 6.70 1.80
N PRO A 70 19.56 7.25 1.25
CA PRO A 70 19.61 8.48 0.45
C PRO A 70 20.07 9.70 1.26
N TYR A 71 19.83 9.71 2.57
CA TYR A 71 20.34 10.75 3.45
C TYR A 71 21.71 10.40 4.08
N GLY A 72 22.28 9.21 3.87
CA GLY A 72 23.55 8.80 4.51
C GLY A 72 23.50 8.88 6.03
N ALA A 73 22.44 8.33 6.64
CA ALA A 73 22.19 8.49 8.07
C ALA A 73 21.60 7.25 8.74
N ILE A 74 21.80 7.16 10.06
CA ILE A 74 21.05 6.26 10.94
C ILE A 74 20.03 7.10 11.69
N GLY A 75 18.74 6.78 11.52
CA GLY A 75 17.65 7.47 12.16
C GLY A 75 17.18 6.78 13.45
N PHE A 76 16.56 7.56 14.34
CA PHE A 76 16.06 7.09 15.63
C PHE A 76 14.62 7.60 15.83
N VAL A 77 13.72 6.75 16.33
CA VAL A 77 12.35 7.13 16.72
C VAL A 77 12.11 6.67 18.16
N ASP A 78 11.70 7.59 19.04
CA ASP A 78 11.29 7.24 20.39
C ASP A 78 9.83 6.77 20.37
N ILE A 79 9.63 5.51 20.74
CA ILE A 79 8.33 4.85 20.84
C ILE A 79 8.03 4.43 22.29
N THR A 80 8.57 5.14 23.28
CA THR A 80 8.24 4.93 24.70
C THR A 80 6.73 4.88 24.87
N ASP A 81 6.00 5.80 24.23
CA ASP A 81 4.59 5.64 23.88
C ASP A 81 4.49 5.27 22.37
N PRO A 82 4.06 4.05 22.02
CA PRO A 82 4.04 3.61 20.63
C PRO A 82 2.83 4.18 19.85
N ALA A 83 1.83 4.76 20.54
CA ALA A 83 0.72 5.46 19.90
C ALA A 83 1.07 6.93 19.58
N GLU A 84 2.15 7.47 20.17
CA GLU A 84 2.62 8.84 19.96
C GLU A 84 4.14 8.86 19.71
N PRO A 85 4.64 8.28 18.60
CA PRO A 85 6.07 8.24 18.29
C PRO A 85 6.67 9.66 18.22
N GLN A 86 7.85 9.84 18.82
CA GLN A 86 8.56 11.11 18.87
C GLN A 86 9.85 11.07 18.09
N THR A 87 10.31 12.24 17.63
CA THR A 87 11.56 12.35 16.88
C THR A 87 12.74 11.96 17.77
N GLY A 88 13.48 10.94 17.35
CA GLY A 88 14.76 10.59 17.95
C GLY A 88 15.91 11.32 17.27
N GLY A 89 15.72 11.88 16.08
CA GLY A 89 16.77 12.52 15.30
C GLY A 89 17.66 11.51 14.58
N ILE A 90 18.81 11.96 14.07
CA ILE A 90 19.68 11.16 13.21
C ILE A 90 21.16 11.23 13.63
N ILE A 91 21.96 10.29 13.13
CA ILE A 91 23.42 10.34 13.08
C ILE A 91 23.83 10.21 11.62
N LYS A 92 24.59 11.17 11.10
CA LYS A 92 25.21 11.04 9.78
C LYS A 92 26.32 9.99 9.82
N VAL A 93 26.34 9.14 8.81
CA VAL A 93 27.46 8.25 8.52
C VAL A 93 28.08 8.66 7.19
N GLU A 94 29.40 8.57 7.07
CA GLU A 94 30.05 8.80 5.78
C GLU A 94 29.83 7.55 4.92
N GLY A 95 29.02 7.64 3.87
CA GLY A 95 28.59 6.51 3.05
C GLY A 95 27.09 6.25 3.14
N GLU A 96 26.66 5.13 2.55
CA GLU A 96 25.26 4.71 2.47
C GLU A 96 25.02 3.57 3.47
N PRO A 97 24.30 3.80 4.57
CA PRO A 97 23.91 2.72 5.46
C PRO A 97 22.81 1.88 4.81
N THR A 98 23.08 0.59 4.60
CA THR A 98 22.14 -0.36 3.99
C THR A 98 21.33 -1.07 5.08
N SER A 99 22.01 -1.61 6.09
CA SER A 99 21.35 -2.40 7.14
C SER A 99 21.78 -2.06 8.56
N VAL A 100 20.90 -2.32 9.52
CA VAL A 100 21.13 -2.10 10.96
C VAL A 100 20.67 -3.26 11.83
N ALA A 101 21.44 -3.57 12.88
CA ALA A 101 21.04 -4.55 13.88
C ALA A 101 21.48 -4.14 15.31
N THR A 102 20.58 -4.26 16.28
CA THR A 102 20.88 -3.90 17.67
C THR A 102 21.52 -5.05 18.45
N VAL A 103 22.53 -4.73 19.26
CA VAL A 103 23.10 -5.64 20.25
C VAL A 103 23.60 -4.89 21.49
N GLY A 104 23.05 -5.23 22.66
CA GLY A 104 23.40 -4.53 23.90
C GLY A 104 23.00 -3.04 23.84
N GLY A 105 23.90 -2.17 24.28
CA GLY A 105 23.74 -0.72 24.17
C GLY A 105 24.17 -0.14 22.82
N ASN A 106 24.43 -0.97 21.81
CA ASN A 106 24.94 -0.54 20.50
C ASN A 106 23.98 -0.93 19.37
N VAL A 107 24.07 -0.19 18.28
CA VAL A 107 23.58 -0.61 16.96
C VAL A 107 24.79 -0.83 16.06
N LEU A 108 24.78 -1.94 15.32
CA LEU A 108 25.71 -2.20 14.24
C LEU A 108 25.07 -1.69 12.95
N ALA A 109 25.81 -0.89 12.19
CA ALA A 109 25.37 -0.38 10.89
C ALA A 109 26.31 -0.90 9.80
N ALA A 110 25.76 -1.63 8.83
CA ALA A 110 26.42 -1.95 7.57
C ALA A 110 26.42 -0.68 6.71
N VAL A 111 27.60 -0.24 6.27
CA VAL A 111 27.74 1.00 5.50
C VAL A 111 28.54 0.71 4.23
N ASN A 112 27.88 0.93 3.09
CA ASN A 112 28.50 0.98 1.78
C ASN A 112 29.35 2.25 1.63
N THR A 113 30.57 2.09 1.17
CA THR A 113 31.53 3.18 0.93
C THR A 113 32.11 3.16 -0.48
N SER A 114 31.50 2.38 -1.36
CA SER A 114 32.00 2.11 -2.72
C SER A 114 32.17 3.39 -3.54
N GLU A 115 33.27 3.48 -4.28
CA GLU A 115 33.44 4.53 -5.31
C GLU A 115 32.53 4.25 -6.51
N SER A 116 32.27 2.98 -6.77
CA SER A 116 31.46 2.43 -7.86
C SER A 116 31.20 0.95 -7.59
N LYS A 117 30.17 0.37 -8.21
CA LYS A 117 29.87 -1.08 -8.15
C LYS A 117 31.06 -1.98 -8.55
N ALA A 118 31.87 -1.56 -9.53
CA ALA A 118 33.11 -2.27 -9.92
C ALA A 118 34.29 -2.16 -8.94
N LYS A 119 34.16 -1.38 -7.86
CA LYS A 119 35.17 -1.17 -6.82
C LYS A 119 34.48 -1.18 -5.44
N PRO A 120 33.89 -2.32 -5.04
CA PRO A 120 33.06 -2.36 -3.87
C PRO A 120 33.90 -2.20 -2.60
N SER A 121 33.37 -1.47 -1.64
CA SER A 121 33.97 -1.30 -0.32
C SER A 121 32.90 -0.94 0.70
N GLY A 122 33.19 -1.24 1.96
CA GLY A 122 32.26 -0.95 3.03
C GLY A 122 32.78 -1.40 4.38
N ARG A 123 32.00 -1.10 5.40
CA ARG A 123 32.41 -1.30 6.79
C ARG A 123 31.21 -1.56 7.70
N LEU A 124 31.50 -2.14 8.86
CA LEU A 124 30.55 -2.33 9.94
C LEU A 124 30.84 -1.33 11.06
N ASP A 125 29.98 -0.33 11.20
CA ASP A 125 30.09 0.70 12.23
C ASP A 125 29.39 0.26 13.52
N VAL A 126 30.04 0.50 14.67
CA VAL A 126 29.49 0.23 16.01
C VAL A 126 29.11 1.56 16.64
N ILE A 127 27.82 1.82 16.81
CA ILE A 127 27.31 3.09 17.31
C ILE A 127 26.65 2.88 18.67
N ASP A 128 27.05 3.69 19.65
CA ASP A 128 26.40 3.71 20.96
C ASP A 128 25.03 4.39 20.87
N ILE A 129 23.97 3.68 21.27
CA ILE A 129 22.60 4.17 21.13
C ILE A 129 22.35 5.37 22.05
N ALA A 130 22.86 5.34 23.28
CA ALA A 130 22.58 6.37 24.29
C ALA A 130 23.28 7.70 23.99
N THR A 131 24.55 7.64 23.60
CA THR A 131 25.41 8.82 23.35
C THR A 131 25.43 9.23 21.89
N ARG A 132 24.92 8.37 20.98
CA ARG A 132 24.87 8.60 19.52
C ARG A 132 26.24 8.82 18.90
N LYS A 133 27.22 8.01 19.34
CA LYS A 133 28.62 8.13 18.91
C LYS A 133 29.11 6.84 18.29
N LEU A 134 29.80 6.97 17.17
CA LEU A 134 30.62 5.92 16.60
C LEU A 134 31.72 5.53 17.61
N LYS A 135 31.76 4.25 17.96
CA LYS A 135 32.73 3.65 18.90
C LYS A 135 33.88 2.96 18.18
N ALA A 136 33.55 2.21 17.13
CA ALA A 136 34.48 1.39 16.39
C ALA A 136 33.93 1.12 15.00
N THR A 137 34.80 0.65 14.12
CA THR A 137 34.50 0.31 12.73
C THR A 137 35.33 -0.92 12.36
N CYS A 138 34.72 -1.89 11.69
CA CYS A 138 35.42 -3.01 11.05
C CYS A 138 35.36 -2.84 9.53
N ASP A 139 36.50 -2.88 8.84
CA ASP A 139 36.55 -2.94 7.38
C ASP A 139 36.00 -4.31 6.91
N LEU A 140 35.03 -4.28 6.00
CA LEU A 140 34.37 -5.47 5.46
C LEU A 140 35.01 -5.94 4.14
N GLY A 141 35.77 -5.07 3.47
CA GLY A 141 36.43 -5.40 2.21
C GLY A 141 35.49 -5.61 1.01
N GLY A 142 34.25 -5.12 1.08
CA GLY A 142 33.25 -5.15 0.01
C GLY A 142 31.98 -4.39 0.42
N GLN A 143 31.01 -4.29 -0.48
CA GLN A 143 29.74 -3.57 -0.29
C GLN A 143 28.80 -4.44 0.54
N PRO A 144 28.44 -4.01 1.77
CA PRO A 144 27.56 -4.79 2.62
C PRO A 144 26.11 -4.50 2.31
N ASP A 145 25.29 -5.52 2.45
CA ASP A 145 23.86 -5.40 2.30
C ASP A 145 23.18 -5.70 3.65
N SER A 146 22.94 -6.96 3.99
CA SER A 146 22.24 -7.34 5.24
C SER A 146 23.15 -7.62 6.47
N VAL A 147 22.72 -7.22 7.68
CA VAL A 147 23.36 -7.60 8.97
C VAL A 147 22.40 -8.30 9.94
N ALA A 148 22.85 -9.40 10.55
CA ALA A 148 22.11 -10.13 11.58
C ALA A 148 22.94 -10.45 12.83
N ILE A 149 22.25 -10.57 13.98
CA ILE A 149 22.82 -10.92 15.28
C ILE A 149 22.23 -12.24 15.75
N SER A 150 23.09 -13.13 16.25
CA SER A 150 22.65 -14.40 16.83
C SER A 150 21.77 -14.15 18.06
N PRO A 151 20.72 -14.95 18.32
CA PRO A 151 19.85 -14.77 19.49
C PRO A 151 20.57 -14.75 20.85
N ASP A 152 21.67 -15.49 20.98
CA ASP A 152 22.52 -15.53 22.18
C ASP A 152 23.55 -14.38 22.26
N LYS A 153 23.56 -13.50 21.25
CA LYS A 153 24.43 -12.33 21.09
C LYS A 153 25.92 -12.66 21.06
N THR A 154 26.29 -13.85 20.59
CA THR A 154 27.70 -14.28 20.48
C THR A 154 28.29 -14.09 19.09
N PHE A 155 27.46 -13.95 18.04
CA PHE A 155 27.89 -13.75 16.66
C PHE A 155 27.12 -12.62 15.96
N ALA A 156 27.81 -11.94 15.05
CA ALA A 156 27.21 -11.12 14.01
C ALA A 156 27.58 -11.70 12.64
N ALA A 157 26.65 -11.64 11.70
CA ALA A 157 26.86 -12.01 10.31
C ALA A 157 26.52 -10.82 9.42
N VAL A 158 27.34 -10.54 8.42
CA VAL A 158 27.13 -9.47 7.45
C VAL A 158 27.28 -10.05 6.07
N VAL A 159 26.27 -9.88 5.24
CA VAL A 159 26.32 -10.20 3.83
C VAL A 159 27.05 -9.09 3.08
N ILE A 160 27.96 -9.51 2.22
CA ILE A 160 28.68 -8.64 1.29
C ILE A 160 28.18 -9.03 -0.09
N GLU A 161 27.20 -8.32 -0.62
CA GLU A 161 26.62 -8.60 -1.93
C GLU A 161 27.63 -8.30 -3.03
N ASN A 162 28.25 -7.10 -2.97
CA ASN A 162 28.96 -6.50 -4.09
C ASN A 162 28.06 -6.30 -5.32
N GLU A 163 26.91 -5.65 -5.09
CA GLU A 163 25.87 -5.36 -6.08
C GLU A 163 26.36 -5.29 -7.52
N ARG A 164 25.73 -6.11 -8.36
CA ARG A 164 25.85 -5.97 -9.81
C ARG A 164 25.44 -4.59 -10.30
N ASP A 165 26.12 -4.15 -11.34
CA ASP A 165 25.74 -2.97 -12.11
C ASP A 165 24.61 -3.33 -13.08
N GLU A 166 23.39 -2.91 -12.74
CA GLU A 166 22.19 -3.14 -13.54
C GLU A 166 22.24 -2.45 -14.92
N GLU A 167 22.92 -1.31 -15.01
CA GLU A 167 23.05 -0.55 -16.24
C GLU A 167 24.06 -1.22 -17.18
N LEU A 168 25.06 -1.90 -16.60
CA LEU A 168 26.05 -2.66 -17.35
C LEU A 168 25.43 -3.95 -17.91
N ASN A 169 25.21 -3.95 -19.23
CA ASN A 169 24.71 -5.11 -19.96
C ASN A 169 23.38 -5.66 -19.40
N ASN A 170 22.51 -4.77 -18.91
CA ASN A 170 21.24 -5.11 -18.25
C ASN A 170 21.42 -6.04 -17.03
N GLY A 171 22.43 -5.79 -16.21
CA GLY A 171 22.67 -6.56 -14.99
C GLY A 171 23.10 -8.00 -15.23
N GLU A 172 23.60 -8.35 -16.43
CA GLU A 172 24.03 -9.72 -16.69
C GLU A 172 25.17 -10.15 -15.77
N ILE A 173 24.94 -11.23 -15.02
CA ILE A 173 25.94 -11.89 -14.18
C ILE A 173 26.69 -12.98 -14.97
N PRO A 174 27.99 -13.23 -14.69
CA PRO A 174 28.74 -12.72 -13.53
C PRO A 174 29.32 -11.31 -13.70
N GLN A 175 29.33 -10.54 -12.62
CA GLN A 175 30.04 -9.27 -12.43
C GLN A 175 31.00 -9.38 -11.25
N MET A 176 32.30 -9.16 -11.48
CA MET A 176 33.31 -9.30 -10.42
C MET A 176 33.61 -7.96 -9.73
N PRO A 177 33.97 -7.95 -8.43
CA PRO A 177 34.24 -9.12 -7.59
C PRO A 177 32.99 -9.70 -6.90
N SER A 178 32.89 -11.03 -6.86
CA SER A 178 31.80 -11.73 -6.17
C SER A 178 31.64 -11.38 -4.70
N GLY A 179 30.39 -11.40 -4.24
CA GLY A 179 30.00 -11.33 -2.85
C GLY A 179 30.43 -12.51 -1.97
N ASN A 180 30.25 -12.36 -0.66
CA ASN A 180 30.61 -13.33 0.37
C ASN A 180 29.90 -13.05 1.70
N LEU A 181 30.11 -13.91 2.70
CA LEU A 181 29.60 -13.71 4.06
C LEU A 181 30.74 -13.39 5.04
N LYS A 182 30.58 -12.35 5.86
CA LYS A 182 31.43 -12.07 7.02
C LYS A 182 30.79 -12.55 8.31
N ILE A 183 31.60 -13.13 9.20
CA ILE A 183 31.15 -13.57 10.53
C ILE A 183 32.10 -13.04 11.60
N PHE A 184 31.54 -12.41 12.63
CA PHE A 184 32.27 -11.86 13.77
C PHE A 184 31.86 -12.55 15.06
N SER A 185 32.81 -12.72 15.97
CA SER A 185 32.46 -12.96 17.37
C SER A 185 32.11 -11.63 18.03
N LEU A 186 31.07 -11.65 18.86
CA LEU A 186 30.63 -10.50 19.63
C LEU A 186 31.13 -10.60 21.07
N LYS A 187 31.58 -9.47 21.59
CA LYS A 187 31.96 -9.31 23.00
C LYS A 187 31.39 -8.00 23.52
N ASP A 188 30.61 -8.08 24.60
CA ASP A 188 29.99 -6.91 25.26
C ASP A 188 29.21 -6.01 24.27
N GLY A 189 28.55 -6.63 23.28
CA GLY A 189 27.77 -5.93 22.24
C GLY A 189 28.61 -5.24 21.17
N ALA A 190 29.87 -5.62 20.98
CA ALA A 190 30.71 -5.12 19.89
C ALA A 190 31.38 -6.28 19.13
N PRO A 191 31.49 -6.19 17.78
CA PRO A 191 32.27 -7.13 16.98
C PRO A 191 33.77 -6.99 17.27
N ASP A 192 34.44 -8.12 17.47
CA ASP A 192 35.91 -8.17 17.43
C ASP A 192 36.36 -8.34 15.98
N CYS A 193 36.80 -7.25 15.33
CA CYS A 193 37.22 -7.27 13.93
C CYS A 193 38.35 -8.28 13.67
N ALA A 194 39.18 -8.61 14.68
CA ALA A 194 40.24 -9.61 14.52
C ALA A 194 39.71 -11.05 14.40
N THR A 195 38.46 -11.28 14.77
CA THR A 195 37.78 -12.58 14.65
C THR A 195 37.03 -12.76 13.34
N MET A 196 37.03 -11.73 12.46
CA MET A 196 36.31 -11.75 11.21
C MET A 196 36.70 -12.97 10.36
N LYS A 197 35.71 -13.79 10.03
CA LYS A 197 35.85 -14.88 9.05
C LYS A 197 35.16 -14.46 7.77
N THR A 198 35.78 -14.77 6.64
CA THR A 198 35.15 -14.69 5.32
C THR A 198 34.76 -16.09 4.89
N VAL A 199 33.50 -16.28 4.54
CA VAL A 199 32.97 -17.52 3.97
C VAL A 199 32.76 -17.27 2.48
N ASP A 200 33.48 -18.02 1.66
CA ASP A 200 33.32 -18.01 0.20
C ASP A 200 32.00 -18.72 -0.17
N LEU A 201 31.18 -18.05 -0.97
CA LEU A 201 29.89 -18.54 -1.43
C LEU A 201 29.89 -18.90 -2.92
N THR A 202 31.03 -18.75 -3.60
CA THR A 202 31.19 -19.15 -5.00
C THR A 202 31.17 -20.67 -5.14
N GLY A 203 30.76 -21.14 -6.32
CA GLY A 203 30.68 -22.55 -6.68
C GLY A 203 29.50 -23.30 -6.05
N LEU A 204 28.64 -22.64 -5.29
CA LEU A 204 27.48 -23.26 -4.64
C LEU A 204 26.28 -23.41 -5.56
N SER A 205 26.08 -22.45 -6.46
CA SER A 205 24.97 -22.37 -7.42
C SER A 205 25.38 -22.83 -8.82
N GLU A 206 24.40 -23.28 -9.62
CA GLU A 206 24.61 -23.54 -11.05
C GLU A 206 24.54 -22.26 -11.89
N ILE A 207 23.74 -21.28 -11.45
CA ILE A 207 23.60 -19.97 -12.06
C ILE A 207 24.75 -19.09 -11.56
N ALA A 208 25.59 -18.62 -12.50
CA ALA A 208 26.77 -17.80 -12.22
C ALA A 208 27.66 -18.34 -11.09
N PRO A 209 28.24 -19.55 -11.22
CA PRO A 209 29.00 -20.18 -10.13
C PRO A 209 30.25 -19.40 -9.68
N SER A 210 30.73 -18.44 -10.48
CA SER A 210 31.87 -17.59 -10.11
C SER A 210 31.48 -16.31 -9.38
N ASP A 211 30.19 -16.04 -9.25
CA ASP A 211 29.64 -14.79 -8.78
C ASP A 211 28.41 -15.05 -7.91
N ALA A 212 28.67 -15.20 -6.63
CA ALA A 212 27.66 -15.22 -5.60
C ALA A 212 27.18 -13.78 -5.36
N GLU A 213 25.86 -13.60 -5.46
CA GLU A 213 25.11 -12.38 -5.19
C GLU A 213 24.30 -12.62 -3.90
N PRO A 214 24.96 -12.69 -2.73
CA PRO A 214 24.26 -12.90 -1.48
C PRO A 214 23.53 -11.63 -1.05
N GLU A 215 22.31 -11.77 -0.54
CA GLU A 215 21.43 -10.65 -0.21
C GLU A 215 21.15 -10.58 1.31
N PHE A 216 20.20 -11.38 1.78
CA PHE A 216 19.78 -11.38 3.19
C PHE A 216 20.43 -12.45 4.05
N VAL A 217 20.46 -12.17 5.36
CA VAL A 217 20.97 -13.09 6.37
C VAL A 217 20.09 -13.19 7.61
N SER A 218 19.96 -14.41 8.13
CA SER A 218 19.26 -14.67 9.39
C SER A 218 19.94 -15.75 10.22
N ILE A 219 19.91 -15.62 11.55
CA ILE A 219 20.60 -16.55 12.47
C ILE A 219 19.60 -17.18 13.44
N ASN A 220 19.57 -18.52 13.50
CA ASN A 220 18.69 -19.24 14.42
C ASN A 220 19.30 -19.43 15.82
N SER A 221 18.54 -20.03 16.74
CA SER A 221 18.96 -20.27 18.13
C SER A 221 20.07 -21.30 18.30
N GLN A 222 20.44 -22.02 17.24
CA GLN A 222 21.59 -22.94 17.19
C GLN A 222 22.83 -22.27 16.57
N ASN A 223 22.79 -20.96 16.33
CA ASN A 223 23.85 -20.20 15.65
C ASN A 223 24.16 -20.73 14.24
N GLN A 224 23.13 -21.20 13.54
CA GLN A 224 23.18 -21.45 12.10
C GLN A 224 22.67 -20.22 11.36
N ILE A 225 23.43 -19.80 10.36
CA ILE A 225 23.19 -18.64 9.52
C ILE A 225 22.55 -19.15 8.22
N ALA A 226 21.37 -18.65 7.86
CA ALA A 226 20.83 -18.81 6.51
C ALA A 226 21.19 -17.56 5.70
N VAL A 227 21.61 -17.77 4.45
CA VAL A 227 21.97 -16.70 3.50
C VAL A 227 21.25 -16.99 2.18
N THR A 228 20.54 -16.01 1.66
CA THR A 228 19.99 -16.05 0.30
C THR A 228 21.02 -15.55 -0.69
N LEU A 229 21.08 -16.21 -1.85
CA LEU A 229 21.87 -15.79 -3.01
C LEU A 229 20.84 -15.52 -4.11
N GLN A 230 20.35 -14.30 -4.18
CA GLN A 230 19.07 -13.97 -4.79
C GLN A 230 19.08 -14.25 -6.30
N GLU A 231 19.99 -13.62 -7.04
CA GLU A 231 20.13 -13.71 -8.51
C GLU A 231 20.54 -15.13 -8.92
N ASN A 232 21.29 -15.81 -8.04
CA ASN A 232 21.70 -17.20 -8.24
C ASN A 232 20.55 -18.20 -7.99
N ASN A 233 19.43 -17.74 -7.43
CA ASN A 233 18.28 -18.54 -6.98
C ASN A 233 18.71 -19.70 -6.07
N HIS A 234 19.54 -19.39 -5.06
CA HIS A 234 20.20 -20.38 -4.21
C HIS A 234 20.18 -19.97 -2.74
N ILE A 235 20.29 -20.95 -1.84
CA ILE A 235 20.30 -20.70 -0.39
C ILE A 235 21.44 -21.51 0.25
N ALA A 236 22.15 -20.90 1.18
CA ALA A 236 23.20 -21.55 1.98
C ALA A 236 22.91 -21.48 3.48
N VAL A 237 23.27 -22.54 4.20
CA VAL A 237 23.23 -22.59 5.66
C VAL A 237 24.65 -22.79 6.19
N VAL A 238 25.11 -21.89 7.05
CA VAL A 238 26.47 -21.81 7.56
C VAL A 238 26.49 -21.92 9.08
N ASP A 239 27.41 -22.69 9.64
CA ASP A 239 27.66 -22.71 11.08
C ASP A 239 28.48 -21.48 11.50
N ALA A 240 27.94 -20.61 12.36
CA ALA A 240 28.59 -19.35 12.72
C ALA A 240 29.95 -19.55 13.41
N ALA A 241 30.06 -20.57 14.26
CA ALA A 241 31.25 -20.83 15.04
C ALA A 241 32.44 -21.25 14.17
N THR A 242 32.21 -22.08 13.16
CA THR A 242 33.27 -22.63 12.30
C THR A 242 33.38 -21.93 10.94
N GLY A 243 32.36 -21.20 10.51
CA GLY A 243 32.26 -20.62 9.16
C GLY A 243 32.07 -21.68 8.06
N LYS A 244 31.70 -22.91 8.42
CA LYS A 244 31.50 -24.00 7.45
C LYS A 244 30.08 -24.00 6.94
N ILE A 245 29.94 -24.16 5.62
CA ILE A 245 28.67 -24.45 4.99
C ILE A 245 28.22 -25.85 5.45
N VAL A 246 27.04 -25.91 6.07
CA VAL A 246 26.41 -27.12 6.60
C VAL A 246 25.51 -27.74 5.53
N SER A 247 24.81 -26.91 4.77
CA SER A 247 23.98 -27.28 3.62
C SER A 247 23.87 -26.10 2.65
N HIS A 248 23.61 -26.40 1.39
CA HIS A 248 23.20 -25.40 0.40
C HIS A 248 22.34 -26.10 -0.65
N PHE A 249 21.41 -25.37 -1.26
CA PHE A 249 20.48 -25.93 -2.25
C PHE A 249 19.88 -24.84 -3.14
N ALA A 250 19.48 -25.23 -4.35
CA ALA A 250 18.75 -24.33 -5.24
C ALA A 250 17.37 -24.02 -4.65
N ALA A 251 16.93 -22.76 -4.71
CA ALA A 251 15.58 -22.38 -4.31
C ALA A 251 14.52 -22.92 -5.29
N GLY A 252 14.94 -23.44 -6.45
CA GLY A 252 14.07 -24.13 -7.40
C GLY A 252 13.10 -23.19 -8.10
N THR A 253 11.99 -23.75 -8.60
CA THR A 253 11.00 -23.00 -9.37
C THR A 253 9.57 -23.17 -8.84
N VAL A 254 8.68 -22.28 -9.28
CA VAL A 254 7.24 -22.33 -9.02
C VAL A 254 6.50 -22.35 -10.36
N ASP A 255 5.44 -23.16 -10.43
CA ASP A 255 4.44 -23.09 -11.49
C ASP A 255 3.23 -22.30 -10.97
N LEU A 256 2.88 -21.23 -11.67
CA LEU A 256 1.80 -20.33 -11.32
C LEU A 256 0.69 -20.43 -12.37
N ASP A 257 -0.56 -20.48 -11.91
CA ASP A 257 -1.75 -20.47 -12.74
C ASP A 257 -2.73 -19.43 -12.17
N LYS A 258 -3.61 -18.90 -13.04
CA LYS A 258 -4.61 -17.88 -12.71
C LYS A 258 -4.00 -16.60 -12.14
N ILE A 259 -2.90 -16.16 -12.74
CA ILE A 259 -2.22 -14.91 -12.39
C ILE A 259 -2.38 -13.89 -13.50
N ASP A 260 -2.26 -12.61 -13.17
CA ASP A 260 -2.16 -11.58 -14.19
C ASP A 260 -0.71 -11.41 -14.65
N VAL A 261 -0.50 -11.54 -15.95
CA VAL A 261 0.81 -11.58 -16.60
C VAL A 261 1.04 -10.41 -17.57
N LYS A 262 0.11 -9.45 -17.63
CA LYS A 262 0.17 -8.34 -18.60
C LYS A 262 -0.05 -7.00 -17.93
N ASN A 263 0.94 -6.13 -17.98
CA ASN A 263 0.77 -4.72 -17.63
C ASN A 263 0.00 -4.05 -18.80
N ASP A 264 -1.33 -4.16 -18.77
CA ASP A 264 -2.22 -3.64 -19.81
C ASP A 264 -3.35 -2.76 -19.27
N GLY A 265 -3.30 -2.35 -18.00
CA GLY A 265 -4.33 -1.51 -17.38
C GLY A 265 -5.65 -2.26 -17.21
N ALA A 266 -5.60 -3.55 -16.89
CA ALA A 266 -6.77 -4.37 -16.58
C ALA A 266 -6.39 -5.66 -15.86
N PHE A 267 -7.14 -5.96 -14.80
CA PHE A 267 -6.88 -7.16 -14.01
C PHE A 267 -7.44 -8.44 -14.64
N LYS A 268 -6.53 -9.31 -15.10
CA LYS A 268 -6.86 -10.58 -15.77
C LYS A 268 -6.12 -11.75 -15.13
N PHE A 269 -6.73 -12.37 -14.13
CA PHE A 269 -6.22 -13.56 -13.44
C PHE A 269 -6.45 -14.86 -14.21
N ASP A 270 -6.18 -14.88 -15.53
CA ASP A 270 -6.38 -16.05 -16.41
C ASP A 270 -5.07 -16.56 -17.03
N GLY A 271 -3.94 -15.92 -16.71
CA GLY A 271 -2.61 -16.28 -17.18
C GLY A 271 -1.95 -17.40 -16.38
N SER A 272 -0.79 -17.84 -16.87
CA SER A 272 0.05 -18.84 -16.22
C SER A 272 1.52 -18.59 -16.53
N MET A 273 2.40 -18.93 -15.59
CA MET A 273 3.86 -18.95 -15.78
C MET A 273 4.40 -20.28 -15.24
N LYS A 274 5.33 -20.91 -15.95
CA LYS A 274 5.89 -22.22 -15.58
C LYS A 274 7.39 -22.12 -15.38
N GLY A 275 7.90 -22.85 -14.39
CA GLY A 275 9.33 -22.87 -14.08
C GLY A 275 9.89 -21.49 -13.67
N VAL A 276 9.08 -20.66 -13.00
CA VAL A 276 9.51 -19.33 -12.55
C VAL A 276 10.50 -19.49 -11.40
N LEU A 277 11.68 -18.88 -11.50
CA LEU A 277 12.66 -18.89 -10.41
C LEU A 277 12.11 -18.12 -9.20
N ARG A 278 12.44 -18.59 -8.00
CA ARG A 278 12.04 -17.92 -6.76
C ARG A 278 12.82 -16.61 -6.58
N GLU A 279 14.13 -16.68 -6.78
CA GLU A 279 15.08 -15.57 -6.55
C GLU A 279 14.80 -14.94 -5.18
N PRO A 280 15.08 -15.71 -4.11
CA PRO A 280 14.67 -15.33 -2.77
C PRO A 280 15.49 -14.15 -2.28
N ASP A 281 14.80 -13.10 -1.89
CA ASP A 281 15.37 -11.91 -1.26
C ASP A 281 15.48 -12.15 0.26
N THR A 282 14.53 -11.68 1.08
CA THR A 282 14.57 -11.86 2.54
C THR A 282 14.57 -13.34 2.97
N VAL A 283 15.29 -13.65 4.06
CA VAL A 283 15.20 -14.92 4.81
C VAL A 283 14.97 -14.72 6.30
N LYS A 284 14.07 -15.51 6.90
CA LYS A 284 13.84 -15.52 8.36
C LYS A 284 13.60 -16.92 8.92
N TRP A 285 14.32 -17.29 9.97
CA TRP A 285 14.10 -18.54 10.69
C TRP A 285 12.76 -18.54 11.44
N LEU A 286 11.97 -19.60 11.24
CA LEU A 286 10.76 -19.87 12.01
C LEU A 286 11.08 -20.71 13.26
N ASP A 287 12.07 -21.59 13.12
CA ASP A 287 12.61 -22.43 14.18
C ASP A 287 14.06 -22.87 13.83
N ASN A 288 14.57 -23.95 14.41
CA ASN A 288 15.94 -24.43 14.15
C ASN A 288 16.05 -25.34 12.90
N ASP A 289 14.94 -25.60 12.23
CA ASP A 289 14.84 -26.47 11.06
C ASP A 289 14.22 -25.76 9.86
N ARG A 290 13.28 -24.85 10.07
CA ARG A 290 12.54 -24.15 9.01
C ARG A 290 12.84 -22.65 8.97
N PHE A 291 12.86 -22.10 7.76
CA PHE A 291 12.87 -20.66 7.50
C PHE A 291 11.97 -20.30 6.33
N VAL A 292 11.46 -19.08 6.34
CA VAL A 292 10.71 -18.48 5.23
C VAL A 292 11.65 -17.65 4.35
N VAL A 293 11.36 -17.62 3.06
CA VAL A 293 11.91 -16.64 2.11
C VAL A 293 10.80 -15.93 1.36
N ALA A 294 11.02 -14.67 1.02
CA ALA A 294 10.17 -13.91 0.11
C ALA A 294 10.75 -14.01 -1.30
N ASN A 295 9.92 -14.36 -2.29
CA ASN A 295 10.37 -14.66 -3.65
C ASN A 295 10.12 -13.45 -4.56
N GLU A 296 10.85 -12.37 -4.29
CA GLU A 296 10.74 -11.05 -4.91
C GLU A 296 11.10 -11.09 -6.39
N GLY A 297 12.27 -11.65 -6.68
CA GLY A 297 12.82 -11.91 -7.99
C GLY A 297 13.34 -10.71 -8.74
N ASP A 298 14.55 -10.27 -8.37
CA ASP A 298 15.15 -9.08 -8.92
C ASP A 298 15.60 -9.25 -10.39
N TYR A 299 16.25 -10.37 -10.74
CA TYR A 299 16.98 -10.53 -12.01
C TYR A 299 16.22 -11.23 -13.15
N LYS A 300 15.86 -12.50 -12.99
CA LYS A 300 15.22 -13.35 -14.04
C LYS A 300 13.90 -13.96 -13.57
N GLY A 301 13.49 -13.69 -12.33
CA GLY A 301 12.43 -14.36 -11.62
C GLY A 301 11.46 -13.39 -10.96
N GLY A 302 10.68 -13.90 -10.01
CA GLY A 302 9.62 -13.16 -9.32
C GLY A 302 8.39 -14.04 -9.23
N SER A 303 8.45 -15.00 -8.30
CA SER A 303 7.41 -16.04 -8.19
C SER A 303 6.20 -15.61 -7.37
N ARG A 304 6.12 -14.32 -6.98
CA ARG A 304 4.93 -13.66 -6.41
C ARG A 304 4.47 -14.24 -5.07
N SER A 305 5.36 -14.97 -4.43
CA SER A 305 5.03 -15.92 -3.38
C SER A 305 6.10 -15.86 -2.30
N PHE A 306 5.79 -16.43 -1.15
CA PHE A 306 6.77 -16.80 -0.15
C PHE A 306 6.82 -18.33 -0.04
N THR A 307 7.98 -18.83 0.35
CA THR A 307 8.22 -20.27 0.51
C THR A 307 8.81 -20.54 1.89
N ILE A 308 8.32 -21.59 2.56
CA ILE A 308 8.95 -22.11 3.77
C ILE A 308 9.78 -23.32 3.37
N PHE A 309 11.09 -23.25 3.62
CA PHE A 309 12.03 -24.35 3.44
C PHE A 309 12.41 -24.96 4.76
N THR A 310 12.74 -26.26 4.76
CA THR A 310 13.62 -26.84 5.78
C THR A 310 15.08 -26.59 5.41
N LYS A 311 15.97 -26.59 6.39
CA LYS A 311 17.40 -26.27 6.21
C LYS A 311 18.18 -27.27 5.34
N ASP A 312 17.60 -28.42 5.04
CA ASP A 312 18.13 -29.40 4.08
C ASP A 312 17.59 -29.22 2.64
N GLY A 313 16.76 -28.21 2.41
CA GLY A 313 16.30 -27.80 1.08
C GLY A 313 14.95 -28.34 0.64
N LYS A 314 14.18 -28.98 1.53
CA LYS A 314 12.82 -29.41 1.20
C LYS A 314 11.85 -28.23 1.33
N VAL A 315 11.00 -28.04 0.33
CA VAL A 315 9.84 -27.14 0.40
C VAL A 315 8.84 -27.70 1.40
N ALA A 316 8.65 -27.01 2.52
CA ALA A 316 7.64 -27.32 3.52
C ALA A 316 6.28 -26.68 3.16
N TYR A 317 6.31 -25.47 2.61
CA TYR A 317 5.11 -24.75 2.14
C TYR A 317 5.46 -23.81 1.00
N GLU A 318 4.56 -23.70 0.02
CA GLU A 318 4.62 -22.78 -1.11
C GLU A 318 3.26 -22.07 -1.20
N SER A 319 3.26 -20.74 -1.11
CA SER A 319 2.02 -19.95 -1.11
C SER A 319 1.40 -19.80 -2.50
N GLY A 320 2.20 -19.86 -3.57
CA GLY A 320 1.74 -19.48 -4.89
C GLY A 320 1.07 -18.09 -4.88
N PRO A 321 -0.02 -17.87 -5.62
CA PRO A 321 -0.67 -16.57 -5.71
C PRO A 321 -1.64 -16.26 -4.53
N SER A 322 -1.60 -17.03 -3.44
CA SER A 322 -2.63 -16.89 -2.38
C SER A 322 -2.63 -15.50 -1.72
N LEU A 323 -1.45 -14.94 -1.45
CA LEU A 323 -1.31 -13.60 -0.88
C LEU A 323 -1.61 -12.52 -1.93
N GLU A 324 -1.17 -12.71 -3.18
CA GLU A 324 -1.50 -11.86 -4.31
C GLU A 324 -3.01 -11.66 -4.45
N TYR A 325 -3.79 -12.73 -4.35
CA TYR A 325 -5.25 -12.63 -4.40
C TYR A 325 -5.83 -11.84 -3.25
N LYS A 326 -5.31 -12.00 -2.02
CA LYS A 326 -5.77 -11.19 -0.88
C LYS A 326 -5.48 -9.70 -1.08
N ILE A 327 -4.31 -9.38 -1.60
CA ILE A 327 -3.90 -8.01 -1.91
C ILE A 327 -4.79 -7.43 -3.04
N ALA A 328 -5.08 -8.21 -4.09
CA ALA A 328 -6.01 -7.81 -5.14
C ALA A 328 -7.47 -7.66 -4.64
N GLU A 329 -7.94 -8.54 -3.74
CA GLU A 329 -9.25 -8.39 -3.10
C GLU A 329 -9.34 -7.09 -2.29
N ALA A 330 -8.24 -6.63 -1.72
CA ALA A 330 -8.15 -5.36 -0.99
C ALA A 330 -7.94 -4.12 -1.88
N GLY A 331 -7.77 -4.28 -3.20
CA GLY A 331 -7.57 -3.17 -4.13
C GLY A 331 -6.12 -2.70 -4.29
N HIS A 332 -5.15 -3.51 -3.84
CA HIS A 332 -3.73 -3.16 -3.77
C HIS A 332 -2.86 -3.84 -4.85
N TYR A 333 -3.44 -4.32 -5.96
CA TYR A 333 -2.66 -5.05 -6.97
C TYR A 333 -1.89 -4.09 -7.90
N PRO A 334 -0.54 -4.17 -7.98
CA PRO A 334 0.29 -3.23 -8.74
C PRO A 334 0.38 -3.61 -10.23
N ASP A 335 -0.64 -3.29 -11.04
CA ASP A 335 -0.69 -3.68 -12.46
C ASP A 335 0.57 -3.26 -13.25
N LYS A 336 1.09 -2.05 -12.98
CA LYS A 336 2.28 -1.51 -13.66
C LYS A 336 3.53 -2.36 -13.48
N ARG A 337 3.59 -3.15 -12.40
CA ARG A 337 4.73 -3.98 -12.00
C ARG A 337 4.42 -5.47 -12.10
N ASN A 338 3.28 -5.82 -12.69
CA ASN A 338 2.75 -7.18 -12.65
C ASN A 338 3.57 -8.26 -13.39
N LYS A 339 4.75 -7.97 -13.93
CA LYS A 339 5.69 -9.02 -14.35
C LYS A 339 6.14 -9.86 -13.15
N LYS A 340 6.39 -9.21 -12.01
CA LYS A 340 6.78 -9.81 -10.72
C LYS A 340 5.60 -9.90 -9.71
N GLY A 341 4.37 -9.64 -10.19
CA GLY A 341 3.14 -9.71 -9.39
C GLY A 341 3.13 -8.69 -8.26
N VAL A 342 2.94 -9.16 -7.03
CA VAL A 342 2.89 -8.32 -5.82
C VAL A 342 4.25 -8.05 -5.17
N GLU A 343 5.37 -8.54 -5.73
CA GLU A 343 6.75 -8.27 -5.26
C GLU A 343 6.88 -8.42 -3.73
N LEU A 344 6.88 -9.68 -3.27
CA LEU A 344 7.06 -9.98 -1.86
C LEU A 344 8.54 -9.92 -1.53
N GLU A 345 8.93 -9.00 -0.66
CA GLU A 345 10.31 -8.63 -0.39
C GLU A 345 10.63 -8.85 1.09
N GLY A 346 9.97 -8.13 1.99
CA GLY A 346 10.17 -8.29 3.43
C GLY A 346 9.48 -9.52 4.06
N ALA A 347 10.10 -10.08 5.10
CA ALA A 347 9.47 -11.06 5.99
C ALA A 347 9.96 -10.93 7.44
N GLU A 348 9.11 -11.31 8.40
CA GLU A 348 9.49 -11.40 9.82
C GLU A 348 8.74 -12.54 10.52
N PHE A 349 9.36 -13.10 11.56
CA PHE A 349 8.76 -14.13 12.39
C PHE A 349 8.97 -13.86 13.86
N ALA A 350 7.90 -13.92 14.65
CA ALA A 350 8.01 -13.83 16.09
C ALA A 350 6.86 -14.50 16.84
N LYS A 351 7.12 -14.86 18.11
CA LYS A 351 6.10 -15.38 19.02
C LYS A 351 5.54 -14.25 19.87
N PHE A 352 4.25 -13.98 19.71
CA PHE A 352 3.49 -13.06 20.56
C PHE A 352 2.75 -13.89 21.62
N GLY A 353 3.29 -13.88 22.84
CA GLY A 353 2.95 -14.91 23.83
C GLY A 353 3.35 -16.29 23.34
N ASP A 354 2.39 -17.21 23.28
CA ASP A 354 2.62 -18.58 22.78
C ASP A 354 2.34 -18.73 21.27
N THR A 355 1.77 -17.70 20.62
CA THR A 355 1.35 -17.77 19.22
C THR A 355 2.48 -17.34 18.29
N PRO A 356 2.98 -18.22 17.40
CA PRO A 356 3.95 -17.86 16.38
C PRO A 356 3.25 -17.16 15.20
N TYR A 357 3.70 -15.95 14.88
CA TYR A 357 3.22 -15.18 13.74
C TYR A 357 4.33 -15.05 12.68
N LEU A 358 3.91 -15.16 11.42
CA LEU A 358 4.69 -14.88 10.23
C LEU A 358 4.09 -13.64 9.55
N PHE A 359 4.95 -12.71 9.17
CA PHE A 359 4.63 -11.49 8.45
C PHE A 359 5.36 -11.51 7.11
N VAL A 360 4.66 -11.18 6.03
CA VAL A 360 5.23 -11.11 4.67
C VAL A 360 4.78 -9.80 4.03
N ALA A 361 5.74 -8.95 3.69
CA ALA A 361 5.52 -7.65 3.09
C ALA A 361 5.51 -7.73 1.57
N SER A 362 4.62 -6.93 0.97
CA SER A 362 4.53 -6.68 -0.46
C SER A 362 4.96 -5.25 -0.69
N GLU A 363 6.11 -5.08 -1.34
CA GLU A 363 6.74 -3.77 -1.57
C GLU A 363 5.80 -2.88 -2.41
N ARG A 364 5.42 -3.37 -3.60
CA ARG A 364 4.57 -2.62 -4.52
C ARG A 364 3.10 -2.63 -4.16
N GLY A 365 2.65 -3.63 -3.39
CA GLY A 365 1.30 -3.62 -2.84
C GLY A 365 1.15 -2.67 -1.65
N SER A 366 2.26 -2.26 -1.01
CA SER A 366 2.26 -1.45 0.23
C SER A 366 1.48 -2.11 1.38
N MET A 367 1.62 -3.43 1.52
CA MET A 367 0.80 -4.26 2.42
C MET A 367 1.64 -5.32 3.13
N VAL A 368 1.19 -5.75 4.31
CA VAL A 368 1.74 -6.92 5.01
C VAL A 368 0.66 -7.98 5.21
N GLY A 369 0.93 -9.20 4.75
CA GLY A 369 0.15 -10.39 5.07
C GLY A 369 0.56 -10.96 6.44
N VAL A 370 -0.43 -11.16 7.32
CA VAL A 370 -0.23 -11.73 8.65
C VAL A 370 -0.72 -13.17 8.68
N TYR A 371 0.11 -14.08 9.17
CA TYR A 371 -0.19 -15.50 9.29
C TYR A 371 0.14 -16.01 10.69
N LYS A 372 -0.58 -17.03 11.17
CA LYS A 372 -0.10 -17.90 12.25
C LYS A 372 0.69 -19.05 11.64
N ASP A 373 1.90 -19.31 12.14
CA ASP A 373 2.63 -20.53 11.76
C ASP A 373 2.05 -21.73 12.52
N THR A 374 1.62 -22.75 11.77
CA THR A 374 1.00 -23.95 12.36
C THR A 374 1.97 -25.12 12.48
N GLY A 375 3.21 -24.95 12.01
CA GLY A 375 4.14 -26.06 11.74
C GLY A 375 3.83 -26.83 10.45
N ALA A 376 2.71 -26.50 9.80
CA ALA A 376 2.30 -26.97 8.48
C ALA A 376 1.94 -25.74 7.62
N ASP A 377 0.81 -25.76 6.91
CA ASP A 377 0.32 -24.62 6.13
C ASP A 377 0.01 -23.43 7.07
N PRO A 378 0.59 -22.24 6.83
CA PRO A 378 0.29 -21.06 7.63
C PRO A 378 -1.18 -20.63 7.52
N GLU A 379 -1.77 -20.23 8.64
CA GLU A 379 -3.15 -19.74 8.69
C GLU A 379 -3.16 -18.22 8.48
N PHE A 380 -3.76 -17.75 7.38
CA PHE A 380 -3.92 -16.31 7.14
C PHE A 380 -4.85 -15.67 8.18
N VAL A 381 -4.40 -14.56 8.77
CA VAL A 381 -5.11 -13.81 9.82
C VAL A 381 -5.74 -12.54 9.24
N GLN A 382 -4.91 -11.68 8.65
CA GLN A 382 -5.34 -10.38 8.14
C GLN A 382 -4.32 -9.77 7.18
N LEU A 383 -4.74 -8.70 6.53
CA LEU A 383 -3.89 -7.77 5.79
C LEU A 383 -3.69 -6.49 6.62
N LEU A 384 -2.49 -5.92 6.58
CA LEU A 384 -2.16 -4.63 7.23
C LEU A 384 -1.78 -3.58 6.17
N PRO A 385 -2.36 -2.37 6.23
CA PRO A 385 -1.98 -1.26 5.34
C PRO A 385 -0.65 -0.68 5.79
N SER A 386 0.34 -0.59 4.90
CA SER A 386 1.66 -0.04 5.19
C SER A 386 1.89 1.34 4.58
N GLY A 387 3.10 1.89 4.73
CA GLY A 387 3.59 2.96 3.88
C GLY A 387 4.01 2.42 2.50
N ILE A 388 4.58 3.31 1.68
CA ILE A 388 5.00 2.97 0.32
C ILE A 388 6.34 2.24 0.35
N GLY A 389 6.41 1.05 -0.25
CA GLY A 389 7.62 0.22 -0.28
C GLY A 389 8.00 -0.35 1.10
N PRO A 390 7.17 -1.17 1.76
CA PRO A 390 7.55 -1.84 2.99
C PRO A 390 8.60 -2.92 2.73
N GLU A 391 9.81 -2.68 3.22
CA GLU A 391 10.94 -3.58 3.09
C GLU A 391 11.32 -4.15 4.48
N GLY A 392 11.72 -3.25 5.40
CA GLY A 392 12.00 -3.62 6.78
C GLY A 392 10.73 -3.96 7.58
N VAL A 393 10.63 -5.22 8.05
CA VAL A 393 9.56 -5.67 8.96
C VAL A 393 10.19 -6.10 10.29
N LEU A 394 9.69 -5.55 11.41
CA LEU A 394 10.24 -5.79 12.74
C LEU A 394 9.15 -6.11 13.76
N ALA A 395 9.27 -7.24 14.45
CA ALA A 395 8.42 -7.60 15.56
C ALA A 395 9.06 -7.21 16.91
N ILE A 396 8.25 -6.67 17.83
CA ILE A 396 8.64 -6.39 19.23
C ILE A 396 7.62 -7.08 20.16
N PRO A 397 7.71 -8.42 20.34
CA PRO A 397 6.67 -9.17 21.04
C PRO A 397 6.51 -8.81 22.51
N SER A 398 7.59 -8.37 23.18
CA SER A 398 7.55 -7.90 24.57
C SER A 398 6.62 -6.70 24.78
N ARG A 399 6.26 -6.01 23.69
CA ARG A 399 5.36 -4.85 23.67
C ARG A 399 4.12 -5.08 22.81
N ASN A 400 3.92 -6.29 22.29
CA ASN A 400 2.86 -6.61 21.34
C ASN A 400 2.88 -5.75 20.06
N LEU A 401 4.05 -5.30 19.61
CA LEU A 401 4.17 -4.42 18.43
C LEU A 401 4.69 -5.16 17.20
N LEU A 402 4.21 -4.73 16.04
CA LEU A 402 4.82 -4.94 14.73
C LEU A 402 5.13 -3.56 14.13
N ILE A 403 6.25 -3.46 13.43
CA ILE A 403 6.72 -2.23 12.80
C ILE A 403 6.99 -2.54 11.33
N THR A 404 6.63 -1.61 10.45
CA THR A 404 7.14 -1.58 9.07
C THR A 404 7.93 -0.30 8.83
N ALA A 405 9.11 -0.44 8.24
CA ALA A 405 9.88 0.64 7.66
C ALA A 405 9.60 0.64 6.15
N ASN A 406 9.28 1.82 5.62
CA ASN A 406 8.79 1.98 4.26
C ASN A 406 9.72 2.95 3.55
N GLU A 407 10.47 2.46 2.57
CA GLU A 407 11.67 3.12 2.05
C GLU A 407 11.38 4.22 1.02
N THR A 408 10.26 4.10 0.29
CA THR A 408 9.92 5.05 -0.78
C THR A 408 9.54 6.43 -0.24
N ASP A 409 10.21 7.47 -0.74
CA ASP A 409 9.93 8.89 -0.45
C ASP A 409 9.66 9.68 -1.73
N LEU A 410 8.41 10.13 -1.88
CA LEU A 410 7.92 10.80 -3.08
C LEU A 410 7.99 12.34 -2.98
N VAL A 411 8.90 12.88 -2.16
CA VAL A 411 9.04 14.34 -1.99
C VAL A 411 9.27 15.09 -3.29
N GLU A 412 10.00 14.50 -4.24
CA GLU A 412 10.31 15.13 -5.53
C GLU A 412 9.05 15.35 -6.38
N ASP A 413 8.08 14.44 -6.26
CA ASP A 413 6.77 14.50 -6.91
C ASP A 413 5.71 15.22 -6.05
N GLY A 414 6.08 15.68 -4.85
CA GLY A 414 5.16 16.30 -3.89
C GLY A 414 4.25 15.31 -3.16
N GLY A 415 4.55 14.01 -3.23
CA GLY A 415 3.79 12.91 -2.64
C GLY A 415 4.14 12.64 -1.18
N ALA A 416 3.73 11.46 -0.70
CA ALA A 416 4.01 11.01 0.66
C ALA A 416 5.51 10.76 0.87
N ARG A 417 6.01 11.11 2.06
CA ARG A 417 7.39 10.84 2.47
C ARG A 417 7.56 9.36 2.84
N SER A 418 8.80 8.90 3.05
CA SER A 418 9.06 7.62 3.72
C SER A 418 8.49 7.65 5.16
N HIS A 419 7.99 6.50 5.64
CA HIS A 419 7.32 6.38 6.93
C HIS A 419 7.74 5.13 7.68
N VAL A 420 7.64 5.19 9.00
CA VAL A 420 7.56 4.03 9.89
C VAL A 420 6.12 3.85 10.35
N MET A 421 5.53 2.66 10.19
CA MET A 421 4.20 2.32 10.70
C MET A 421 4.30 1.44 11.94
N ILE A 422 3.42 1.66 12.91
CA ILE A 422 3.40 0.93 14.18
C ILE A 422 2.03 0.27 14.35
N TYR A 423 2.02 -1.04 14.55
CA TYR A 423 0.83 -1.84 14.81
C TYR A 423 0.91 -2.50 16.17
N GLU A 424 -0.24 -2.74 16.80
CA GLU A 424 -0.31 -3.40 18.09
C GLU A 424 -1.32 -4.55 18.07
N LEU A 425 -0.91 -5.70 18.60
CA LEU A 425 -1.74 -6.89 18.77
C LEU A 425 -2.66 -6.74 19.98
N LYS A 426 -3.98 -6.69 19.74
CA LYS A 426 -5.01 -6.55 20.79
C LYS A 426 -6.26 -7.36 20.44
N ASP A 427 -7.05 -7.70 21.47
CA ASP A 427 -8.38 -8.28 21.30
C ASP A 427 -9.36 -7.22 20.77
N GLN A 428 -9.43 -7.09 19.45
CA GLN A 428 -10.25 -6.09 18.75
C GLN A 428 -10.63 -6.58 17.36
N LYS A 429 -11.42 -5.78 16.62
CA LYS A 429 -11.70 -6.05 15.21
C LYS A 429 -10.59 -5.46 14.33
N PRO A 430 -10.23 -6.10 13.21
CA PRO A 430 -9.41 -5.46 12.18
C PRO A 430 -10.05 -4.14 11.75
N ASN A 431 -9.23 -3.11 11.56
CA ASN A 431 -9.66 -1.80 11.06
C ASN A 431 -9.33 -1.57 9.57
N TYR A 432 -8.75 -2.57 8.91
CA TYR A 432 -8.44 -2.57 7.48
C TYR A 432 -8.47 -4.01 6.94
N PRO A 433 -8.83 -4.23 5.65
CA PRO A 433 -9.38 -3.27 4.68
C PRO A 433 -10.76 -2.73 5.06
N LEU A 434 -11.13 -1.56 4.51
CA LEU A 434 -12.47 -0.97 4.70
C LEU A 434 -13.46 -1.36 3.60
N ILE A 435 -12.93 -1.73 2.44
CA ILE A 435 -13.65 -2.27 1.30
C ILE A 435 -12.81 -3.41 0.69
N VAL A 436 -13.48 -4.48 0.26
CA VAL A 436 -12.86 -5.64 -0.39
C VAL A 436 -13.73 -6.12 -1.53
N SER A 437 -13.17 -6.87 -2.47
CA SER A 437 -13.96 -7.52 -3.51
C SER A 437 -14.31 -8.96 -3.18
N SER A 438 -15.22 -9.51 -3.98
CA SER A 438 -15.60 -10.92 -3.92
C SER A 438 -14.62 -11.77 -4.72
N THR A 439 -14.40 -12.99 -4.26
CA THR A 439 -13.82 -14.04 -5.08
C THR A 439 -14.86 -14.55 -6.09
N LYS A 440 -14.45 -14.76 -7.34
CA LYS A 440 -15.27 -15.34 -8.41
C LYS A 440 -15.41 -16.85 -8.23
N ASP A 441 -16.34 -17.45 -8.98
CA ASP A 441 -16.60 -18.90 -8.95
C ASP A 441 -15.37 -19.76 -9.33
N ASP A 442 -14.45 -19.20 -10.12
CA ASP A 442 -13.19 -19.86 -10.49
C ASP A 442 -12.08 -19.72 -9.43
N GLY A 443 -12.35 -19.07 -8.30
CA GLY A 443 -11.40 -18.86 -7.22
C GLY A 443 -10.46 -17.66 -7.40
N THR A 444 -10.62 -16.88 -8.48
CA THR A 444 -9.84 -15.63 -8.69
C THR A 444 -10.55 -14.42 -8.11
N PRO A 445 -9.83 -13.35 -7.75
CA PRO A 445 -10.46 -12.14 -7.25
C PRO A 445 -11.17 -11.35 -8.36
N VAL A 446 -12.19 -10.59 -7.97
CA VAL A 446 -12.62 -9.43 -8.76
C VAL A 446 -11.59 -8.33 -8.51
N GLY A 447 -10.65 -8.13 -9.44
CA GLY A 447 -9.69 -7.03 -9.36
C GLY A 447 -10.39 -5.68 -9.40
N TRP A 448 -9.90 -4.73 -8.61
CA TRP A 448 -10.41 -3.35 -8.54
C TRP A 448 -9.34 -2.42 -7.96
N GLY A 449 -9.56 -1.13 -8.09
CA GLY A 449 -8.73 -0.04 -7.55
C GLY A 449 -9.19 1.27 -8.17
N ALA A 450 -8.50 2.36 -7.84
CA ALA A 450 -8.69 3.71 -8.37
C ALA A 450 -10.17 4.14 -8.47
N LEU A 451 -10.87 4.13 -7.33
CA LEU A 451 -12.30 4.44 -7.27
C LEU A 451 -12.50 5.96 -7.33
N SER A 452 -12.95 6.45 -8.47
CA SER A 452 -12.97 7.88 -8.82
C SER A 452 -14.35 8.56 -8.81
N GLY A 453 -15.42 7.84 -8.49
CA GLY A 453 -16.76 8.43 -8.36
C GLY A 453 -17.74 7.46 -7.72
N LEU A 454 -18.83 7.96 -7.13
CA LEU A 454 -19.74 7.13 -6.33
C LEU A 454 -21.22 7.52 -6.50
N VAL A 455 -22.11 6.53 -6.67
CA VAL A 455 -23.58 6.76 -6.65
C VAL A 455 -24.35 5.68 -5.88
N GLY A 456 -25.33 6.08 -5.09
CA GLY A 456 -26.29 5.17 -4.46
C GLY A 456 -27.34 4.60 -5.44
N ASP A 457 -27.72 3.35 -5.25
CA ASP A 457 -28.89 2.77 -5.92
C ASP A 457 -30.17 3.51 -5.48
N LEU A 458 -31.06 3.80 -6.43
CA LEU A 458 -32.28 4.58 -6.19
C LEU A 458 -33.29 3.86 -5.29
N LYS A 459 -33.19 2.53 -5.14
CA LYS A 459 -34.20 1.70 -4.46
C LYS A 459 -33.63 0.90 -3.30
N GLU A 460 -32.33 0.66 -3.29
CA GLU A 460 -31.68 -0.19 -2.31
C GLU A 460 -30.61 0.57 -1.52
N SER A 461 -30.95 0.99 -0.30
CA SER A 461 -29.99 1.59 0.64
C SER A 461 -28.78 0.69 0.82
N GLY A 462 -27.58 1.29 0.94
CA GLY A 462 -26.31 0.57 1.06
C GLY A 462 -25.84 -0.15 -0.20
N LYS A 463 -26.60 -0.19 -1.30
CA LYS A 463 -26.10 -0.64 -2.60
C LYS A 463 -25.58 0.57 -3.36
N LEU A 464 -24.29 0.58 -3.69
CA LEU A 464 -23.63 1.70 -4.36
C LEU A 464 -22.98 1.23 -5.66
N TYR A 465 -22.62 2.18 -6.51
CA TYR A 465 -21.83 1.96 -7.71
C TYR A 465 -20.67 2.93 -7.75
N ALA A 466 -19.49 2.44 -8.15
CA ALA A 466 -18.31 3.27 -8.34
C ALA A 466 -17.73 3.07 -9.74
N VAL A 467 -16.89 3.99 -10.20
CA VAL A 467 -16.11 3.86 -11.44
C VAL A 467 -14.62 3.77 -11.15
N SER A 468 -13.89 3.13 -12.06
CA SER A 468 -12.43 3.19 -12.11
C SER A 468 -11.95 4.40 -12.93
N ASP A 469 -10.86 5.03 -12.53
CA ASP A 469 -10.18 6.09 -13.31
C ASP A 469 -9.46 5.57 -14.59
N SER A 470 -8.70 6.45 -15.25
CA SER A 470 -7.93 6.08 -16.46
C SER A 470 -6.72 5.17 -16.22
N ILE A 471 -6.33 4.83 -14.98
CA ILE A 471 -5.24 3.88 -14.76
C ILE A 471 -5.57 2.51 -15.34
N TYR A 472 -6.86 2.14 -15.32
CA TYR A 472 -7.37 0.90 -15.92
C TYR A 472 -7.93 1.12 -17.34
N TYR A 473 -7.16 1.82 -18.17
CA TYR A 473 -7.56 2.25 -19.52
C TYR A 473 -8.02 1.14 -20.47
N SER A 474 -7.65 -0.13 -20.24
CA SER A 474 -8.09 -1.26 -21.09
C SER A 474 -9.31 -2.00 -20.54
N ALA A 475 -9.73 -1.70 -19.32
CA ALA A 475 -10.97 -2.18 -18.72
C ALA A 475 -11.62 -1.12 -17.82
N PRO A 476 -12.06 0.03 -18.37
CA PRO A 476 -12.83 1.00 -17.60
C PRO A 476 -14.09 0.32 -17.06
N THR A 477 -14.30 0.39 -15.75
CA THR A 477 -15.22 -0.51 -15.05
C THR A 477 -16.16 0.25 -14.12
N ILE A 478 -17.42 -0.19 -14.09
CA ILE A 478 -18.39 0.19 -13.06
C ILE A 478 -18.45 -0.95 -12.03
N TYR A 479 -18.08 -0.67 -10.78
CA TYR A 479 -18.15 -1.63 -9.68
C TYR A 479 -19.48 -1.53 -8.95
N THR A 480 -20.05 -2.67 -8.54
CA THR A 480 -21.21 -2.70 -7.64
C THR A 480 -20.74 -3.01 -6.22
N ILE A 481 -21.12 -2.17 -5.25
CA ILE A 481 -20.68 -2.23 -3.86
C ILE A 481 -21.88 -2.52 -2.95
N ASP A 482 -21.74 -3.50 -2.06
CA ASP A 482 -22.59 -3.71 -0.90
C ASP A 482 -21.94 -3.09 0.34
N ALA A 483 -22.46 -1.94 0.77
CA ALA A 483 -22.01 -1.18 1.93
C ALA A 483 -22.83 -1.48 3.20
N LYS A 484 -23.67 -2.53 3.21
CA LYS A 484 -24.44 -2.97 4.40
C LYS A 484 -23.62 -3.78 5.40
N GLN A 485 -22.37 -4.07 5.07
CA GLN A 485 -21.44 -4.83 5.86
C GLN A 485 -20.10 -4.11 5.98
N THR A 486 -19.27 -4.58 6.91
CA THR A 486 -17.92 -4.05 7.16
C THR A 486 -16.92 -5.21 7.15
N PRO A 487 -15.92 -5.21 6.26
CA PRO A 487 -15.72 -4.25 5.17
C PRO A 487 -16.87 -4.22 4.14
N ALA A 488 -17.02 -3.09 3.45
CA ALA A 488 -17.89 -3.00 2.28
C ALA A 488 -17.40 -3.97 1.20
N LYS A 489 -18.30 -4.46 0.34
CA LYS A 489 -17.98 -5.53 -0.60
C LYS A 489 -18.29 -5.20 -2.04
N ILE A 490 -17.27 -5.18 -2.89
CA ILE A 490 -17.44 -5.17 -4.34
C ILE A 490 -17.93 -6.56 -4.77
N THR A 491 -19.13 -6.61 -5.32
CA THR A 491 -19.83 -7.85 -5.70
C THR A 491 -19.81 -8.10 -7.19
N ASN A 492 -19.58 -7.06 -8.01
CA ASN A 492 -19.57 -7.17 -9.46
C ASN A 492 -18.69 -6.10 -10.09
N ALA A 493 -18.14 -6.40 -11.27
CA ALA A 493 -17.37 -5.51 -12.12
C ALA A 493 -17.98 -5.50 -13.53
N LEU A 494 -18.48 -4.35 -13.97
CA LEU A 494 -19.12 -4.15 -15.25
C LEU A 494 -18.23 -3.28 -16.16
N VAL A 495 -17.50 -3.92 -17.07
CA VAL A 495 -16.66 -3.21 -18.04
C VAL A 495 -17.53 -2.35 -18.97
N VAL A 496 -17.17 -1.08 -19.09
CA VAL A 496 -17.75 -0.11 -20.03
C VAL A 496 -17.26 -0.42 -21.45
N LYS A 497 -18.19 -0.47 -22.39
CA LYS A 497 -18.01 -1.01 -23.73
C LYS A 497 -18.48 -0.06 -24.81
N ARG A 498 -17.82 -0.18 -25.97
CA ARG A 498 -18.20 0.45 -27.24
C ARG A 498 -18.14 -0.61 -28.33
N GLY A 499 -19.28 -0.96 -28.92
CA GLY A 499 -19.38 -2.03 -29.89
C GLY A 499 -19.10 -3.42 -29.29
N GLY A 500 -19.41 -3.65 -28.01
CA GLY A 500 -19.17 -4.90 -27.31
C GLY A 500 -17.71 -5.15 -26.87
N GLN A 501 -16.78 -4.26 -27.20
CA GLN A 501 -15.39 -4.27 -26.73
C GLN A 501 -15.21 -3.27 -25.61
N ALA A 502 -14.21 -3.45 -24.74
CA ALA A 502 -13.86 -2.45 -23.74
C ALA A 502 -13.64 -1.08 -24.40
N ALA A 503 -14.29 -0.05 -23.87
CA ALA A 503 -14.24 1.28 -24.45
C ALA A 503 -12.87 1.91 -24.21
N GLN A 504 -12.19 2.33 -25.28
CA GLN A 504 -10.96 3.09 -25.18
C GLN A 504 -11.23 4.59 -25.03
N LYS A 505 -10.19 5.33 -24.62
CA LYS A 505 -10.20 6.80 -24.46
C LYS A 505 -11.22 7.25 -23.41
N LEU A 506 -11.25 6.51 -22.30
CA LEU A 506 -12.03 6.86 -21.12
C LEU A 506 -11.11 7.23 -19.96
N ASP A 507 -11.59 8.19 -19.18
CA ASP A 507 -11.01 8.76 -17.98
C ASP A 507 -12.20 9.07 -17.08
N LEU A 508 -12.72 8.03 -16.42
CA LEU A 508 -14.00 8.12 -15.74
C LEU A 508 -13.78 8.70 -14.35
N GLU A 509 -14.42 9.81 -14.04
CA GLU A 509 -14.27 10.52 -12.75
C GLU A 509 -15.62 10.85 -12.12
N GLY A 510 -16.68 10.17 -12.57
CA GLY A 510 -18.02 10.44 -12.05
C GLY A 510 -19.07 9.50 -12.59
N ILE A 511 -20.05 9.17 -11.75
CA ILE A 511 -21.14 8.26 -12.08
C ILE A 511 -22.44 8.72 -11.44
N THR A 512 -23.54 8.61 -12.18
CA THR A 512 -24.90 8.69 -11.62
C THR A 512 -25.82 7.68 -12.31
N THR A 513 -26.92 7.32 -11.67
CA THR A 513 -27.92 6.43 -12.29
C THR A 513 -28.72 7.19 -13.35
N ASP A 514 -29.06 6.54 -14.46
CA ASP A 514 -29.93 7.16 -15.48
C ASP A 514 -31.43 7.11 -15.12
N GLY A 515 -31.79 6.32 -14.10
CA GLY A 515 -33.18 6.10 -13.65
C GLY A 515 -33.87 4.90 -14.28
N ASP A 516 -33.28 4.33 -15.35
CA ASP A 516 -33.85 3.25 -16.18
C ASP A 516 -32.98 1.98 -16.16
N GLY A 517 -32.08 1.85 -15.18
CA GLY A 517 -31.21 0.69 -14.97
C GLY A 517 -29.81 0.80 -15.59
N GLY A 518 -29.50 1.92 -16.25
CA GLY A 518 -28.17 2.29 -16.70
C GLY A 518 -27.57 3.44 -15.89
N PHE A 519 -26.57 4.09 -16.50
CA PHE A 519 -25.74 5.10 -15.86
C PHE A 519 -25.47 6.26 -16.80
N TRP A 520 -25.20 7.43 -16.21
CA TRP A 520 -24.47 8.52 -16.83
C TRP A 520 -23.08 8.60 -16.20
N LEU A 521 -22.05 8.71 -17.02
CA LEU A 521 -20.65 8.80 -16.60
C LEU A 521 -20.06 10.13 -17.04
N ALA A 522 -19.21 10.72 -16.19
CA ALA A 522 -18.33 11.82 -16.55
C ALA A 522 -17.02 11.26 -17.11
N ASN A 523 -16.61 11.73 -18.29
CA ASN A 523 -15.31 11.46 -18.87
C ASN A 523 -14.48 12.74 -18.77
N GLU A 524 -13.45 12.73 -17.92
CA GLU A 524 -12.66 13.90 -17.54
C GLU A 524 -12.09 14.57 -18.77
N GLY A 525 -11.30 13.83 -19.54
CA GLY A 525 -10.76 14.26 -20.81
C GLY A 525 -9.36 14.89 -20.70
N ASP A 526 -8.51 14.53 -21.66
CA ASP A 526 -7.16 15.05 -21.81
C ASP A 526 -6.85 15.19 -23.31
N GLN A 527 -6.84 16.43 -23.81
CA GLN A 527 -6.56 16.69 -25.22
C GLN A 527 -5.20 16.17 -25.66
N ALA A 528 -4.18 16.21 -24.79
CA ALA A 528 -2.85 15.72 -25.12
C ALA A 528 -2.84 14.21 -25.35
N LYS A 529 -3.74 13.47 -24.69
CA LYS A 529 -3.94 12.02 -24.86
C LYS A 529 -5.05 11.65 -25.84
N LEU A 530 -5.69 12.64 -26.47
CA LEU A 530 -6.88 12.47 -27.34
C LEU A 530 -8.04 11.78 -26.61
N VAL A 531 -8.19 12.04 -25.31
CA VAL A 531 -9.34 11.63 -24.50
C VAL A 531 -10.33 12.80 -24.48
N PRO A 532 -11.57 12.64 -24.96
CA PRO A 532 -12.52 13.75 -25.05
C PRO A 532 -13.17 14.07 -23.71
N HIS A 533 -13.38 15.35 -23.41
CA HIS A 533 -14.29 15.77 -22.34
C HIS A 533 -15.74 15.45 -22.77
N ALA A 534 -16.42 14.55 -22.07
CA ALA A 534 -17.75 14.09 -22.49
C ALA A 534 -18.58 13.53 -21.33
N ILE A 535 -19.89 13.46 -21.53
CA ILE A 535 -20.78 12.64 -20.70
C ILE A 535 -21.28 11.44 -21.52
N LEU A 536 -21.34 10.28 -20.87
CA LEU A 536 -21.64 8.99 -21.50
C LEU A 536 -22.90 8.40 -20.88
N ASN A 537 -23.89 8.00 -21.67
CA ASN A 537 -24.97 7.15 -21.20
C ASN A 537 -24.65 5.70 -21.50
N VAL A 538 -24.66 4.87 -20.47
CA VAL A 538 -24.26 3.46 -20.51
C VAL A 538 -25.42 2.61 -19.99
N ASN A 539 -25.73 1.51 -20.67
CA ASN A 539 -26.81 0.63 -20.21
C ASN A 539 -26.36 -0.37 -19.14
N ASP A 540 -27.30 -1.18 -18.65
CA ASP A 540 -27.12 -2.28 -17.69
C ASP A 540 -26.08 -3.36 -18.09
N LYS A 541 -25.60 -3.36 -19.35
CA LYS A 541 -24.58 -4.28 -19.88
C LYS A 541 -23.23 -3.62 -20.08
N GLY A 542 -23.08 -2.37 -19.67
CA GLY A 542 -21.87 -1.56 -19.84
C GLY A 542 -21.74 -0.95 -21.23
N GLU A 543 -22.70 -1.09 -22.14
CA GLU A 543 -22.59 -0.58 -23.51
C GLU A 543 -22.96 0.91 -23.58
N ILE A 544 -22.03 1.74 -24.07
CA ILE A 544 -22.26 3.16 -24.35
C ILE A 544 -23.34 3.31 -25.42
N LYS A 545 -24.42 4.00 -25.09
CA LYS A 545 -25.56 4.29 -25.99
C LYS A 545 -25.54 5.70 -26.53
N LYS A 546 -25.04 6.65 -25.74
CA LYS A 546 -24.90 8.05 -26.12
C LYS A 546 -23.59 8.58 -25.57
N GLU A 547 -22.93 9.40 -26.36
CA GLU A 547 -21.74 10.15 -25.99
C GLU A 547 -22.02 11.61 -26.38
N ILE A 548 -21.93 12.51 -25.40
CA ILE A 548 -22.28 13.92 -25.55
C ILE A 548 -21.03 14.71 -25.19
N ALA A 549 -20.40 15.31 -26.20
CA ALA A 549 -19.26 16.18 -26.00
C ALA A 549 -19.65 17.47 -25.27
N LEU A 550 -18.70 18.07 -24.58
CA LEU A 550 -18.85 19.44 -24.09
C LEU A 550 -19.05 20.43 -25.26
N PRO A 551 -19.71 21.59 -25.03
CA PRO A 551 -19.97 22.57 -26.08
C PRO A 551 -18.70 23.09 -26.77
N ASP A 552 -18.78 23.31 -28.08
CA ASP A 552 -17.70 23.94 -28.87
C ASP A 552 -17.31 25.32 -28.34
N ASP A 553 -18.23 26.04 -27.69
CA ASP A 553 -17.96 27.35 -27.08
C ASP A 553 -17.11 27.24 -25.80
N LEU A 554 -17.03 26.05 -25.17
CA LEU A 554 -16.30 25.80 -23.93
C LEU A 554 -14.90 25.20 -24.18
N LEU A 555 -14.80 24.29 -25.15
CA LEU A 555 -13.60 23.50 -25.46
C LEU A 555 -12.33 24.33 -25.78
N PRO A 556 -12.36 25.52 -26.43
CA PRO A 556 -11.15 26.30 -26.70
C PRO A 556 -10.36 26.68 -25.43
N ASN A 557 -11.04 26.73 -24.28
CA ASN A 557 -10.45 27.14 -23.01
C ASN A 557 -10.00 25.95 -22.14
N GLN A 558 -10.23 24.72 -22.60
CA GLN A 558 -9.96 23.51 -21.83
C GLN A 558 -8.49 23.35 -21.47
N ILE A 559 -8.30 22.64 -20.37
CA ILE A 559 -7.02 22.11 -19.89
C ILE A 559 -7.22 20.62 -19.57
N ARG A 560 -6.18 19.94 -19.06
CA ARG A 560 -6.27 18.51 -18.74
C ARG A 560 -7.24 18.16 -17.60
N TYR A 561 -7.56 19.13 -16.75
CA TYR A 561 -8.37 18.93 -15.55
C TYR A 561 -9.84 19.24 -15.84
N GLY A 562 -10.65 18.20 -15.94
CA GLY A 562 -11.95 18.22 -16.61
C GLY A 562 -13.14 17.90 -15.71
N LEU A 563 -14.03 17.05 -16.22
CA LEU A 563 -15.23 16.61 -15.53
C LEU A 563 -14.89 15.57 -14.44
N GLU A 564 -15.01 15.94 -13.16
CA GLU A 564 -14.71 15.12 -11.97
C GLU A 564 -15.99 14.82 -11.16
N GLY A 565 -17.09 14.51 -11.84
CA GLY A 565 -18.34 14.21 -11.15
C GLY A 565 -19.56 14.49 -12.00
N ILE A 566 -20.63 13.73 -11.73
CA ILE A 566 -21.91 13.88 -12.40
C ILE A 566 -23.05 13.44 -11.49
N THR A 567 -24.12 14.21 -11.46
CA THR A 567 -25.36 13.83 -10.77
C THR A 567 -26.60 14.15 -11.60
N ARG A 568 -27.63 13.31 -11.44
CA ARG A 568 -28.94 13.50 -12.06
C ARG A 568 -29.91 14.18 -11.09
N VAL A 569 -30.66 15.16 -11.59
CA VAL A 569 -31.75 15.82 -10.85
C VAL A 569 -33.03 15.72 -11.69
N GLY A 570 -34.13 15.26 -11.08
CA GLY A 570 -35.41 15.04 -11.77
C GLY A 570 -35.57 13.62 -12.32
N GLU A 571 -36.55 13.40 -13.20
CA GLU A 571 -36.93 12.07 -13.72
C GLU A 571 -37.18 12.10 -15.23
N GLY A 572 -36.93 10.96 -15.90
CA GLY A 572 -37.17 10.77 -17.33
C GLY A 572 -36.48 11.82 -18.20
N ASP A 573 -37.14 12.21 -19.29
CA ASP A 573 -36.62 13.22 -20.22
C ASP A 573 -36.47 14.61 -19.58
N ASP A 574 -37.25 14.93 -18.53
CA ASP A 574 -37.18 16.21 -17.83
C ASP A 574 -36.03 16.27 -16.81
N ALA A 575 -35.28 15.17 -16.64
CA ALA A 575 -34.09 15.14 -15.82
C ALA A 575 -32.97 16.02 -16.43
N VAL A 576 -32.16 16.58 -15.54
CA VAL A 576 -30.99 17.39 -15.87
C VAL A 576 -29.76 16.75 -15.24
N LEU A 577 -28.63 16.88 -15.91
CA LEU A 577 -27.35 16.42 -15.39
C LEU A 577 -26.56 17.63 -14.92
N TRP A 578 -25.96 17.51 -13.75
CA TRP A 578 -25.01 18.47 -13.23
C TRP A 578 -23.64 17.82 -13.16
N MET A 579 -22.64 18.53 -13.64
CA MET A 579 -21.23 18.12 -13.59
C MET A 579 -20.40 19.27 -13.05
N LEU A 580 -19.23 18.96 -12.52
CA LEU A 580 -18.27 19.97 -12.09
C LEU A 580 -17.01 19.93 -12.96
N ILE A 581 -16.33 21.07 -13.05
CA ILE A 581 -14.99 21.14 -13.63
C ILE A 581 -13.99 21.23 -12.48
N GLN A 582 -13.00 20.34 -12.44
CA GLN A 582 -12.06 20.21 -11.32
C GLN A 582 -11.34 21.52 -11.00
N ARG A 583 -10.84 22.18 -12.05
CA ARG A 583 -9.90 23.29 -11.96
C ARG A 583 -10.23 24.40 -12.94
N GLU A 584 -9.74 25.59 -12.62
CA GLU A 584 -9.87 26.80 -13.43
C GLU A 584 -9.42 26.55 -14.88
N TRP A 585 -10.35 26.69 -15.83
CA TRP A 585 -10.03 26.74 -17.25
C TRP A 585 -9.59 28.14 -17.67
N LYS A 586 -9.12 28.30 -18.90
CA LYS A 586 -8.49 29.57 -19.36
C LYS A 586 -9.44 30.78 -19.33
N ASP A 587 -10.75 30.55 -19.36
CA ASP A 587 -11.79 31.56 -19.33
C ASP A 587 -12.41 31.77 -17.94
N ASP A 588 -12.00 31.01 -16.93
CA ASP A 588 -12.48 31.20 -15.57
C ASP A 588 -11.85 32.42 -14.89
N GLU A 589 -12.64 33.08 -14.04
CA GLU A 589 -12.09 34.05 -13.10
C GLU A 589 -11.21 33.30 -12.08
N LYS A 590 -10.03 33.86 -11.77
CA LYS A 590 -9.13 33.24 -10.79
C LYS A 590 -9.84 33.05 -9.45
N GLY A 591 -9.75 31.84 -8.90
CA GLY A 591 -10.44 31.38 -7.70
C GLY A 591 -11.82 30.78 -7.96
N PHE A 592 -12.21 30.56 -9.23
CA PHE A 592 -13.54 30.04 -9.58
C PHE A 592 -13.47 28.92 -10.61
N VAL A 593 -14.35 27.94 -10.47
CA VAL A 593 -14.59 26.90 -11.49
C VAL A 593 -16.05 26.93 -11.95
N LYS A 594 -16.41 26.06 -12.90
CA LYS A 594 -17.78 25.97 -13.43
C LYS A 594 -18.48 24.72 -12.90
N LEU A 595 -19.74 24.86 -12.53
CA LEU A 595 -20.68 23.73 -12.48
C LEU A 595 -21.51 23.78 -13.76
N LEU A 596 -21.39 22.73 -14.56
CA LEU A 596 -22.11 22.59 -15.83
C LEU A 596 -23.46 21.91 -15.59
N ARG A 597 -24.49 22.38 -16.30
CA ARG A 597 -25.82 21.77 -16.34
C ARG A 597 -26.14 21.40 -17.79
N TYR A 598 -26.52 20.14 -18.00
CA TYR A 598 -27.06 19.65 -19.26
C TYR A 598 -28.54 19.32 -19.13
N ASP A 599 -29.37 19.95 -19.96
CA ASP A 599 -30.80 19.66 -20.07
C ASP A 599 -31.02 18.52 -21.07
N ILE A 600 -31.43 17.33 -20.60
CA ILE A 600 -31.51 16.13 -21.46
C ILE A 600 -32.52 16.32 -22.60
N LYS A 601 -33.69 16.91 -22.30
CA LYS A 601 -34.76 17.15 -23.27
C LYS A 601 -34.38 18.21 -24.30
N LYS A 602 -33.90 19.37 -23.82
CA LYS A 602 -33.57 20.50 -24.71
C LYS A 602 -32.22 20.33 -25.40
N LYS A 603 -31.36 19.46 -24.87
CA LYS A 603 -29.98 19.26 -25.30
C LYS A 603 -29.16 20.55 -25.21
N GLU A 604 -29.42 21.32 -24.16
CA GLU A 604 -28.83 22.64 -23.92
C GLU A 604 -27.87 22.59 -22.73
N TRP A 605 -26.74 23.26 -22.87
CA TRP A 605 -25.75 23.45 -21.82
C TRP A 605 -25.88 24.84 -21.20
N SER A 606 -25.80 24.89 -19.88
CA SER A 606 -25.72 26.12 -19.09
C SER A 606 -24.76 25.91 -17.92
N ALA A 607 -24.36 26.97 -17.24
CA ALA A 607 -23.42 26.87 -16.12
C ALA A 607 -23.66 27.92 -15.04
N VAL A 608 -23.08 27.66 -13.87
CA VAL A 608 -22.88 28.60 -12.77
C VAL A 608 -21.40 28.58 -12.37
N SER A 609 -20.94 29.63 -11.70
CA SER A 609 -19.58 29.75 -11.20
C SER A 609 -19.51 29.33 -9.72
N TYR A 610 -18.51 28.53 -9.37
CA TYR A 610 -18.26 28.02 -8.03
C TYR A 610 -16.96 28.60 -7.46
N PRO A 611 -16.99 29.29 -6.30
CA PRO A 611 -15.79 29.83 -5.67
C PRO A 611 -15.00 28.72 -4.96
N LEU A 612 -13.71 28.59 -5.28
CA LEU A 612 -12.78 27.71 -4.58
C LEU A 612 -12.26 28.35 -3.28
N ASP A 613 -11.98 27.51 -2.29
CA ASP A 613 -11.23 27.86 -1.10
C ASP A 613 -9.79 28.23 -1.48
N LYS A 614 -9.20 29.13 -0.70
CA LYS A 614 -7.81 29.52 -0.88
C LYS A 614 -6.89 28.48 -0.24
N THR A 615 -5.73 28.26 -0.86
CA THR A 615 -4.64 27.49 -0.27
C THR A 615 -3.34 28.28 -0.28
N GLU A 616 -2.49 28.00 0.70
CA GLU A 616 -1.12 28.53 0.77
C GLU A 616 -0.13 27.71 -0.07
N LYS A 617 -0.39 26.40 -0.24
CA LYS A 617 0.44 25.45 -0.98
C LYS A 617 -0.39 24.63 -1.95
N GLY A 618 0.20 24.29 -3.09
CA GLY A 618 -0.48 23.51 -4.10
C GLY A 618 -1.70 24.22 -4.70
N TRP A 619 -2.76 23.47 -4.94
CA TRP A 619 -4.02 23.95 -5.48
C TRP A 619 -5.21 23.26 -4.81
N VAL A 620 -6.39 23.88 -4.93
CA VAL A 620 -7.69 23.34 -4.52
C VAL A 620 -8.54 23.10 -5.76
N GLY A 621 -9.25 21.98 -5.79
CA GLY A 621 -10.15 21.61 -6.88
C GLY A 621 -11.37 20.83 -6.37
N LEU A 622 -12.23 20.44 -7.30
CA LEU A 622 -13.45 19.69 -7.00
C LEU A 622 -13.38 18.26 -7.51
N SER A 623 -13.96 17.33 -6.77
CA SER A 623 -13.75 15.90 -6.97
C SER A 623 -15.03 15.06 -7.09
N GLU A 624 -16.18 15.59 -6.63
CA GLU A 624 -17.46 14.89 -6.78
C GLU A 624 -18.62 15.88 -6.71
N ILE A 625 -19.75 15.53 -7.34
CA ILE A 625 -21.05 16.20 -7.17
C ILE A 625 -22.17 15.16 -7.01
N THR A 626 -22.88 15.22 -5.89
CA THR A 626 -24.08 14.39 -5.63
C THR A 626 -25.30 15.25 -5.34
N ALA A 627 -26.41 15.00 -6.02
CA ALA A 627 -27.68 15.64 -5.69
C ALA A 627 -28.47 14.84 -4.66
N HIS A 628 -28.91 15.50 -3.59
CA HIS A 628 -29.79 14.91 -2.59
C HIS A 628 -30.64 16.00 -1.91
N ASP A 629 -31.94 15.76 -1.71
CA ASP A 629 -32.87 16.64 -1.00
C ASP A 629 -32.79 18.14 -1.39
N GLY A 630 -32.74 18.42 -2.71
CA GLY A 630 -32.72 19.79 -3.22
C GLY A 630 -31.37 20.50 -3.06
N GLN A 631 -30.30 19.77 -2.73
CA GLN A 631 -28.94 20.27 -2.60
C GLN A 631 -28.01 19.55 -3.58
N LEU A 632 -26.95 20.24 -3.98
CA LEU A 632 -25.76 19.64 -4.59
C LEU A 632 -24.69 19.55 -3.50
N TYR A 633 -24.26 18.34 -3.16
CA TYR A 633 -23.14 18.06 -2.28
C TYR A 633 -21.88 17.91 -3.13
N ILE A 634 -20.83 18.65 -2.82
CA ILE A 634 -19.63 18.78 -3.66
C ILE A 634 -18.40 18.52 -2.80
N ILE A 635 -17.55 17.57 -3.22
CA ILE A 635 -16.23 17.42 -2.60
C ILE A 635 -15.32 18.52 -3.15
N GLU A 636 -14.68 19.25 -2.23
CA GLU A 636 -13.63 20.20 -2.52
C GLU A 636 -12.40 19.83 -1.69
N ARG A 637 -11.26 19.66 -2.37
CA ARG A 637 -10.02 19.20 -1.75
C ARG A 637 -8.81 19.98 -2.23
N ASP A 638 -7.79 20.07 -1.39
CA ASP A 638 -6.44 20.37 -1.84
C ASP A 638 -5.77 19.14 -2.50
N ASN A 639 -4.70 19.38 -3.24
CA ASN A 639 -3.85 18.33 -3.81
C ASN A 639 -2.70 17.94 -2.87
N GLN A 640 -2.86 18.17 -1.56
CA GLN A 640 -1.84 17.86 -0.57
C GLN A 640 -2.12 16.50 0.08
N VAL A 641 -1.05 15.86 0.56
CA VAL A 641 -1.04 14.53 1.18
C VAL A 641 -0.35 14.59 2.55
N GLY A 642 -0.65 13.63 3.42
CA GLY A 642 -0.05 13.48 4.73
C GLY A 642 -0.18 14.72 5.59
N ALA A 643 0.91 15.14 6.24
CA ALA A 643 0.92 16.30 7.13
C ALA A 643 0.66 17.65 6.41
N ASN A 644 0.78 17.70 5.07
CA ASN A 644 0.51 18.90 4.30
C ASN A 644 -0.98 19.07 3.94
N ALA A 645 -1.79 18.01 4.04
CA ALA A 645 -3.23 18.07 3.78
C ALA A 645 -3.95 18.93 4.81
N VAL A 646 -4.74 19.91 4.34
CA VAL A 646 -5.47 20.86 5.18
C VAL A 646 -6.93 21.03 4.76
N ASN A 647 -7.28 20.62 3.55
CA ASN A 647 -8.62 20.79 2.97
C ASN A 647 -9.09 19.48 2.30
N LYS A 648 -10.05 18.81 2.94
CA LYS A 648 -10.79 17.65 2.42
C LYS A 648 -12.25 17.80 2.88
N ARG A 649 -13.09 18.52 2.12
CA ARG A 649 -14.39 19.00 2.61
C ARG A 649 -15.53 18.64 1.70
N LEU A 650 -16.70 18.46 2.31
CA LEU A 650 -17.99 18.41 1.62
C LEU A 650 -18.69 19.76 1.78
N TYR A 651 -18.95 20.43 0.66
CA TYR A 651 -19.81 21.61 0.60
C TYR A 651 -21.19 21.25 0.09
N ARG A 652 -22.18 22.09 0.37
CA ARG A 652 -23.50 22.03 -0.25
C ARG A 652 -23.88 23.35 -0.91
N VAL A 653 -24.59 23.24 -2.03
CA VAL A 653 -25.18 24.36 -2.79
C VAL A 653 -26.66 24.06 -3.00
N ALA A 654 -27.54 24.98 -2.59
CA ALA A 654 -28.98 24.81 -2.78
C ALA A 654 -29.33 24.85 -4.27
N LEU A 655 -30.14 23.90 -4.74
CA LEU A 655 -30.66 23.90 -6.12
C LEU A 655 -31.75 24.97 -6.30
N ASP A 656 -32.50 25.28 -5.24
CA ASP A 656 -33.54 26.31 -5.30
C ASP A 656 -32.93 27.68 -5.58
N GLY A 657 -33.57 28.43 -6.49
CA GLY A 657 -33.10 29.74 -6.91
C GLY A 657 -31.85 29.76 -7.80
N LEU A 658 -31.18 28.63 -8.07
CA LEU A 658 -30.08 28.58 -9.05
C LEU A 658 -30.61 28.95 -10.44
N LYS A 659 -29.93 29.89 -11.10
CA LYS A 659 -30.27 30.37 -12.44
C LYS A 659 -29.06 30.24 -13.37
N PRO A 660 -28.74 29.03 -13.87
CA PRO A 660 -27.61 28.84 -14.78
C PRO A 660 -27.72 29.74 -16.01
N ALA A 661 -26.62 30.38 -16.38
CA ALA A 661 -26.50 31.19 -17.58
C ALA A 661 -25.97 30.36 -18.76
N LYS A 662 -26.11 30.88 -19.98
CA LYS A 662 -25.55 30.22 -21.16
C LYS A 662 -24.01 30.26 -21.09
N ILE A 663 -23.36 29.22 -21.60
CA ILE A 663 -21.90 29.20 -21.77
C ILE A 663 -21.45 30.41 -22.61
N GLY A 664 -20.37 31.08 -22.18
CA GLY A 664 -19.85 32.30 -22.77
C GLY A 664 -20.47 33.60 -22.23
N GLU A 665 -21.53 33.53 -21.43
CA GLU A 665 -22.08 34.67 -20.68
C GLU A 665 -21.47 34.76 -19.27
N LYS A 666 -21.71 35.88 -18.58
CA LYS A 666 -21.32 36.02 -17.17
C LYS A 666 -22.11 35.02 -16.31
N LEU A 667 -21.41 34.06 -15.74
CA LEU A 667 -22.00 33.02 -14.90
C LEU A 667 -22.38 33.57 -13.51
N PRO A 668 -23.58 33.27 -12.99
CA PRO A 668 -23.93 33.56 -11.60
C PRO A 668 -23.07 32.74 -10.65
N VAL A 669 -22.58 33.38 -9.58
CA VAL A 669 -21.78 32.73 -8.55
C VAL A 669 -22.71 32.03 -7.56
N VAL A 670 -22.43 30.77 -7.24
CA VAL A 670 -23.18 30.02 -6.23
C VAL A 670 -22.68 30.34 -4.82
N GLU A 671 -23.59 30.23 -3.85
CA GLU A 671 -23.23 30.24 -2.44
C GLU A 671 -23.07 28.79 -1.96
N LYS A 672 -21.92 28.50 -1.34
CA LYS A 672 -21.61 27.18 -0.77
C LYS A 672 -21.61 27.25 0.75
N THR A 673 -22.08 26.19 1.40
CA THR A 673 -22.05 26.02 2.86
C THR A 673 -21.31 24.74 3.21
N LEU A 674 -20.41 24.78 4.21
CA LEU A 674 -19.71 23.57 4.67
C LEU A 674 -20.71 22.59 5.26
N ALA A 675 -20.71 21.35 4.75
CA ALA A 675 -21.54 20.25 5.23
C ALA A 675 -20.75 19.27 6.10
N HIS A 676 -19.50 18.97 5.72
CA HIS A 676 -18.63 18.05 6.46
C HIS A 676 -17.15 18.34 6.21
N ASP A 677 -16.28 18.07 7.19
CA ASP A 677 -14.82 18.14 7.06
C ASP A 677 -14.23 16.75 7.34
N PHE A 678 -13.64 16.13 6.31
CA PHE A 678 -13.16 14.75 6.35
C PHE A 678 -11.77 14.59 6.96
N MET A 679 -11.10 15.68 7.37
CA MET A 679 -9.75 15.58 7.92
C MET A 679 -9.69 14.70 9.18
N GLY A 680 -10.76 14.66 9.97
CA GLY A 680 -10.87 13.76 11.13
C GLY A 680 -11.01 12.30 10.71
N ASP A 681 -11.88 12.03 9.74
CA ASP A 681 -12.13 10.68 9.23
C ASP A 681 -10.89 10.07 8.57
N LEU A 682 -10.20 10.85 7.74
CA LEU A 682 -9.00 10.42 7.03
C LEU A 682 -7.81 10.16 7.97
N LYS A 683 -7.81 10.73 9.18
CA LYS A 683 -6.79 10.49 10.21
C LYS A 683 -7.14 9.32 11.13
N ALA A 684 -8.37 8.81 11.09
CA ALA A 684 -8.87 7.83 12.07
C ALA A 684 -8.16 6.46 11.99
N SER A 685 -7.50 6.14 10.88
CA SER A 685 -6.72 4.90 10.71
C SER A 685 -5.27 5.02 11.20
N ASN A 686 -4.87 6.16 11.79
CA ASN A 686 -3.51 6.46 12.23
C ASN A 686 -2.44 6.31 11.12
N GLY A 687 -2.84 6.46 9.85
CA GLY A 687 -1.93 6.60 8.72
C GLY A 687 -1.75 8.05 8.32
N TYR A 688 -1.04 8.28 7.21
CA TYR A 688 -1.00 9.60 6.60
C TYR A 688 -2.30 9.86 5.81
N VAL A 689 -2.71 11.13 5.74
CA VAL A 689 -3.92 11.54 5.01
C VAL A 689 -3.73 11.32 3.52
N ALA A 690 -4.57 10.50 2.88
CA ALA A 690 -4.58 10.31 1.44
C ALA A 690 -4.89 11.62 0.68
N GLU A 691 -4.33 11.78 -0.51
CA GLU A 691 -4.52 13.00 -1.32
C GLU A 691 -5.94 13.08 -1.90
N LYS A 692 -6.39 11.98 -2.52
CA LYS A 692 -7.52 11.92 -3.43
C LYS A 692 -8.79 11.41 -2.74
N LEU A 693 -9.51 12.30 -2.07
CA LEU A 693 -10.91 12.05 -1.71
C LEU A 693 -11.77 12.33 -2.95
N GLU A 694 -12.15 11.30 -3.69
CA GLU A 694 -12.78 11.44 -5.01
C GLU A 694 -14.25 11.06 -5.04
N GLY A 695 -14.71 10.07 -4.25
CA GLY A 695 -16.11 9.65 -4.31
C GLY A 695 -16.94 10.09 -3.12
N PHE A 696 -18.17 10.53 -3.38
CA PHE A 696 -19.20 10.77 -2.36
C PHE A 696 -20.58 10.45 -2.91
N THR A 697 -21.45 9.85 -2.10
CA THR A 697 -22.85 9.69 -2.45
C THR A 697 -23.76 9.68 -1.24
N VAL A 698 -25.07 9.77 -1.48
CA VAL A 698 -26.11 9.56 -0.48
C VAL A 698 -27.02 8.43 -0.94
N ASP A 699 -27.20 7.41 -0.09
CA ASP A 699 -28.05 6.26 -0.43
C ASP A 699 -29.56 6.58 -0.34
N SER A 700 -30.41 5.64 -0.73
CA SER A 700 -31.88 5.81 -0.72
C SER A 700 -32.48 6.08 0.67
N ASP A 701 -31.73 5.80 1.74
CA ASP A 701 -32.15 6.05 3.11
C ASP A 701 -31.64 7.43 3.61
N GLY A 702 -30.76 8.11 2.86
CA GLY A 702 -30.16 9.38 3.25
C GLY A 702 -28.80 9.25 3.96
N ASN A 703 -28.16 8.08 3.95
CA ASN A 703 -26.82 7.89 4.53
C ASN A 703 -25.75 8.31 3.52
N GLY A 704 -24.80 9.13 3.96
CA GLY A 704 -23.67 9.58 3.16
C GLY A 704 -22.51 8.58 3.19
N TYR A 705 -21.91 8.32 2.04
CA TYR A 705 -20.72 7.48 1.88
C TYR A 705 -19.64 8.24 1.13
N ALA A 706 -18.38 8.06 1.53
CA ALA A 706 -17.23 8.66 0.88
C ALA A 706 -16.12 7.63 0.63
N VAL A 707 -15.34 7.83 -0.43
CA VAL A 707 -14.23 6.94 -0.81
C VAL A 707 -13.03 7.72 -1.35
N THR A 708 -11.83 7.26 -1.03
CA THR A 708 -10.59 7.76 -1.65
C THR A 708 -10.17 6.94 -2.85
N ASP A 709 -9.64 7.61 -3.87
CA ASP A 709 -8.91 6.98 -4.95
C ASP A 709 -7.50 6.60 -4.44
N ASN A 710 -7.05 5.40 -4.79
CA ASN A 710 -5.76 4.87 -4.37
C ASN A 710 -4.68 4.86 -5.47
N ASP A 711 -4.95 5.51 -6.61
CA ASP A 711 -4.08 5.64 -7.77
C ASP A 711 -3.58 4.28 -8.32
N GLY A 712 -4.36 3.21 -8.10
CA GLY A 712 -3.96 1.84 -8.45
C GLY A 712 -2.56 1.47 -7.94
N VAL A 713 -2.25 1.93 -6.70
CA VAL A 713 -0.98 1.79 -5.98
C VAL A 713 0.25 2.42 -6.63
N ASP A 714 0.07 3.28 -7.64
CA ASP A 714 1.17 4.00 -8.29
C ASP A 714 1.47 5.32 -7.56
N GLY A 715 2.63 5.41 -6.92
CA GLY A 715 3.00 6.60 -6.14
C GLY A 715 2.11 6.83 -4.91
N SER A 716 1.51 5.77 -4.37
CA SER A 716 0.56 5.79 -3.26
C SER A 716 0.72 4.54 -2.39
N SER A 717 0.28 4.57 -1.11
CA SER A 717 0.26 3.37 -0.25
C SER A 717 -0.86 2.40 -0.65
N GLY A 718 -1.67 2.76 -1.64
CA GLY A 718 -2.78 1.93 -2.08
C GLY A 718 -4.00 1.93 -1.16
N GLU A 719 -3.94 2.60 -0.01
CA GLU A 719 -5.05 2.62 0.95
C GLU A 719 -6.32 3.23 0.35
N THR A 720 -7.36 2.42 0.22
CA THR A 720 -8.71 2.91 -0.07
C THR A 720 -9.48 3.11 1.23
N MET A 721 -9.68 4.36 1.57
CA MET A 721 -10.49 4.78 2.70
C MET A 721 -11.97 4.79 2.28
N PHE A 722 -12.82 4.05 2.98
CA PHE A 722 -14.26 3.96 2.69
C PHE A 722 -15.08 4.16 3.96
N PHE A 723 -15.90 5.21 4.02
CA PHE A 723 -16.61 5.58 5.25
C PHE A 723 -18.08 5.91 5.02
N ASN A 724 -18.87 5.71 6.09
CA ASN A 724 -20.24 6.16 6.19
C ASN A 724 -20.29 7.32 7.20
N ILE A 725 -20.75 8.50 6.76
CA ILE A 725 -20.85 9.70 7.60
C ILE A 725 -22.22 9.87 8.25
N GLY A 726 -23.07 8.84 8.17
CA GLY A 726 -24.42 8.83 8.72
C GLY A 726 -25.40 9.62 7.86
N LYS A 727 -26.53 10.02 8.46
CA LYS A 727 -27.58 10.76 7.76
C LYS A 727 -27.10 12.14 7.35
N VAL A 728 -27.13 12.42 6.05
CA VAL A 728 -26.86 13.74 5.50
C VAL A 728 -28.18 14.50 5.52
N GLN A 729 -28.33 15.46 6.43
CA GLN A 729 -29.56 16.25 6.53
C GLN A 729 -29.46 17.53 5.69
N ALA A 730 -30.54 17.84 4.98
CA ALA A 730 -30.78 19.16 4.40
C ALA A 730 -31.21 20.16 5.49
N THR A 731 -30.38 20.44 6.50
CA THR A 731 -30.71 21.52 7.45
C THR A 731 -30.31 22.86 6.86
N ASN A 732 -31.24 23.63 6.31
CA ASN A 732 -31.02 24.99 5.79
C ASN A 732 -30.17 25.87 6.71
#